data_AF-A0A7C3K0A2-F1
#
_entry.id   AF-A0A7C3K0A2-F1
#
_cell.length_a   1.000
_cell.length_b   1.000
_cell.length_c   1.000
_cell.angle_alpha   90.00
_cell.angle_beta   90.00
_cell.angle_gamma   90.00
#
_symmetry.space_group_name_H-M   'P 1'
#
loop_
_entity.id
_entity.type
_entity.pdbx_description
1 polymer ?
#
loop_
_entity_poly.entity_id
_entity_poly.type
_entity_poly.pdbx_seq_one_letter_code
_entity_poly.pdbx_strand_id
1 'polypeptide(L)'
;MPENLDLDPGGHYQWRRGGEFHQLNPDTVAALQHAVQLGRAELAHDTPAASDGHAPHGDTQPAEPAIPEGRGPSGNGHAGNGAQPPAQAQPPARPSTRVPASVRDTAAYAKYKEFAAAVNRHSEQLATLRGLFRFRTATPIPLEEVEPASEIVKRFATGAMSLGSISREAHETLAIAMNRLGGRSNTGEGGEDPVRYRAEANGDSRRSSIKQVASGRFGVTIEYLVNADELQIKMAQGAKPGEGGELPGRKVDRYIGSVRLTTPGVTLISPPPHHDIYSIEDLAQLIFDLKNANPQARISVKLVAEVGVGTVAAGVAKAHADLVLISGCEGGTGASPLSSTKHAGIPWELGLAETQQVLVKNDLRGRIRVQTDGQLKTGRDVVIAALLGAEEFGFSSAPLVALGCIMMRVCHLNTCPVGIATQDPVLRKRFAGKPEDVVNYFFFVAEEVREIMARMGFRTFDEMVGRVDMLDTVRAVNHWKARGVDVSALLQKPGVPDTVPIRCVQPQNHGLDEALDYHLIDECRAALEEGLPVEIEGPIRNSNRTVGTMLSGEVAKRYGNAGLPDDTIRIYFRGSAGQSFGAFLARGITLTLEGDANDYLGKGISGGKIVAFPPKTATFEPHENIIAGNTLLYGATSGQVYLRGVVGERFAVRNSGAVAVVEGAGDHCCEYMTGGVVVVLGRTGRNFAAGMSGGVAYVHDDDGRFFTRVNFGHGSIQLEKLGPDDEETLRLLLENHFNHTGSRRAKRMLDHWDAESSRFVKVISVEYKRLLAERAREDAEPASQALAV
;
A
#
# COMPACT_ATOMS: atom_id res chain seq x y z
N MET A 1 12.78 33.25 32.23
CA MET A 1 11.44 33.34 31.61
C MET A 1 10.48 33.81 32.68
N PRO A 2 9.58 34.76 32.41
CA PRO A 2 8.67 35.29 33.44
C PRO A 2 7.75 34.18 33.95
N GLU A 3 7.51 34.14 35.26
CA GLU A 3 6.66 33.15 35.94
C GLU A 3 5.15 33.37 35.70
N ASN A 4 4.75 34.48 35.08
CA ASN A 4 3.35 34.76 34.73
C ASN A 4 3.13 34.70 33.21
N LEU A 5 2.52 33.61 32.76
CA LEU A 5 1.82 33.55 31.48
C LEU A 5 0.31 33.57 31.79
N ASP A 6 -0.32 34.73 31.67
CA ASP A 6 -1.79 34.94 31.76
C ASP A 6 -2.57 34.38 30.55
N LEU A 7 -1.98 33.42 29.83
CA LEU A 7 -2.68 32.66 28.80
C LEU A 7 -2.92 31.27 29.36
N ASP A 8 -4.19 30.85 29.35
CA ASP A 8 -4.58 29.48 29.67
C ASP A 8 -3.62 28.53 28.92
N PRO A 9 -2.97 27.55 29.59
CA PRO A 9 -2.07 26.59 28.95
C PRO A 9 -2.84 25.62 28.03
N GLY A 10 -3.63 26.16 27.11
CA GLY A 10 -4.45 25.46 26.14
C GLY A 10 -3.64 25.09 24.90
N GLY A 11 -3.82 23.85 24.46
CA GLY A 11 -3.32 23.33 23.19
C GLY A 11 -3.39 21.81 23.14
N HIS A 12 -4.52 21.25 22.69
CA HIS A 12 -4.74 19.80 22.54
C HIS A 12 -3.80 19.06 21.56
N TYR A 13 -2.93 19.80 20.86
CA TYR A 13 -2.29 19.34 19.62
C TYR A 13 -0.78 19.17 19.73
N GLN A 14 -0.11 20.08 20.42
CA GLN A 14 1.32 20.06 20.63
C GLN A 14 1.59 19.96 22.13
N TRP A 15 2.56 19.14 22.50
CA TRP A 15 2.96 19.03 23.89
C TRP A 15 3.44 20.39 24.40
N ARG A 16 2.98 20.79 25.59
CA ARG A 16 3.41 21.99 26.30
C ARG A 16 3.74 21.65 27.74
N ARG A 17 4.79 22.26 28.29
CA ARG A 17 5.11 22.12 29.72
C ARG A 17 3.96 22.73 30.54
N GLY A 18 3.35 21.92 31.42
CA GLY A 18 2.18 22.32 32.21
C GLY A 18 0.84 22.25 31.45
N GLY A 19 0.82 21.79 30.20
CA GLY A 19 -0.40 21.53 29.43
C GLY A 19 -0.97 20.13 29.68
N GLU A 20 -1.89 19.70 28.81
CA GLU A 20 -2.52 18.38 28.91
C GLU A 20 -1.52 17.21 28.81
N PHE A 21 -1.91 16.07 29.39
CA PHE A 21 -1.12 14.84 29.30
C PHE A 21 -1.12 14.29 27.87
N HIS A 22 0.08 13.95 27.37
CA HIS A 22 0.26 13.22 26.12
C HIS A 22 0.94 11.88 26.42
N GLN A 23 0.50 10.80 25.77
CA GLN A 23 1.15 9.48 25.91
C GLN A 23 2.62 9.50 25.47
N LEU A 24 2.96 10.32 24.46
CA LEU A 24 4.33 10.63 24.05
C LEU A 24 4.62 12.10 24.34
N ASN A 25 5.65 12.32 25.15
CA ASN A 25 6.18 13.61 25.57
C ASN A 25 7.72 13.60 25.44
N PRO A 26 8.42 14.73 25.64
CA PRO A 26 9.87 14.79 25.49
C PRO A 26 10.62 13.73 26.32
N ASP A 27 10.18 13.43 27.55
CA ASP A 27 10.85 12.48 28.44
C ASP A 27 10.73 11.04 27.92
N THR A 28 9.52 10.62 27.55
CA THR A 28 9.28 9.29 26.95
C THR A 28 9.97 9.13 25.60
N VAL A 29 9.96 10.17 24.76
CA VAL A 29 10.68 10.19 23.48
C VAL A 29 12.18 10.01 23.70
N ALA A 30 12.77 10.79 24.60
CA ALA A 30 14.19 10.72 24.92
C ALA A 30 14.56 9.36 25.54
N ALA A 31 13.73 8.81 26.43
CA ALA A 31 13.97 7.52 27.05
C ALA A 31 14.03 6.38 26.02
N LEU A 32 13.09 6.34 25.06
CA LEU A 32 13.09 5.33 24.01
C LEU A 32 14.28 5.50 23.07
N GLN A 33 14.56 6.72 22.62
CA GLN A 33 15.71 6.99 21.74
C GLN A 33 17.04 6.63 22.41
N HIS A 34 17.19 6.94 23.69
CA HIS A 34 18.37 6.55 24.45
C HIS A 34 18.49 5.03 24.58
N ALA A 35 17.40 4.32 24.86
CA ALA A 35 17.41 2.86 24.98
C ALA A 35 17.90 2.18 23.68
N VAL A 36 17.37 2.58 22.51
CA VAL A 36 17.76 1.94 21.24
C VAL A 36 19.19 2.30 20.81
N GLN A 37 19.64 3.53 21.11
CA GLN A 37 21.01 3.97 20.84
C GLN A 37 22.03 3.26 21.73
N LEU A 38 21.72 3.04 23.02
CA LEU A 38 22.54 2.22 23.91
C LEU A 38 22.66 0.80 23.39
N GLY A 39 21.53 0.17 23.00
CA GLY A 39 21.56 -1.20 22.48
C GLY A 39 22.40 -1.32 21.21
N ARG A 40 22.39 -0.28 20.36
CA ARG A 40 23.25 -0.23 19.17
C ARG A 40 24.73 -0.11 19.53
N ALA A 41 25.07 0.67 20.55
CA ALA A 41 26.44 0.81 21.03
C ALA A 41 26.95 -0.49 21.67
N GLU A 42 26.14 -1.16 22.51
CA GLU A 42 26.46 -2.45 23.12
C GLU A 42 26.77 -3.52 22.06
N LEU A 43 25.96 -3.62 21.00
CA LEU A 43 26.18 -4.54 19.87
C LEU A 43 27.46 -4.25 19.07
N ALA A 44 27.96 -3.01 19.08
CA ALA A 44 29.21 -2.65 18.42
C ALA A 44 30.43 -3.09 19.23
N HIS A 45 30.34 -3.04 20.57
CA HIS A 45 31.44 -3.35 21.49
C HIS A 45 31.71 -4.86 21.67
N ASP A 46 30.73 -5.73 21.47
CA ASP A 46 30.89 -7.20 21.53
C ASP A 46 31.63 -7.80 20.31
N THR A 47 32.30 -6.98 19.51
CA THR A 47 33.13 -7.44 18.40
C THR A 47 34.59 -7.56 18.86
N PRO A 48 35.24 -8.74 18.81
CA PRO A 48 36.69 -8.77 18.89
C PRO A 48 37.21 -7.97 17.69
N ALA A 49 38.02 -6.94 17.95
CA ALA A 49 38.80 -6.30 16.90
C ALA A 49 39.53 -7.42 16.15
N ALA A 50 39.38 -7.47 14.82
CA ALA A 50 40.23 -8.31 14.00
C ALA A 50 41.67 -7.96 14.38
N SER A 51 42.39 -8.92 14.94
CA SER A 51 43.79 -8.77 15.28
C SER A 51 44.56 -8.67 13.97
N ASP A 52 44.76 -7.45 13.49
CA ASP A 52 45.77 -7.16 12.47
C ASP A 52 47.12 -7.51 13.10
N GLY A 53 47.62 -8.70 12.74
CA GLY A 53 48.95 -9.13 13.07
C GLY A 53 49.96 -8.23 12.35
N HIS A 54 50.50 -7.25 13.05
CA HIS A 54 51.77 -6.60 12.68
C HIS A 54 52.69 -6.60 13.90
N ALA A 55 53.72 -7.44 13.81
CA ALA A 55 54.89 -7.39 14.69
C ALA A 55 55.76 -6.16 14.34
N PRO A 56 56.54 -5.61 15.29
CA PRO A 56 57.26 -4.36 15.09
C PRO A 56 58.65 -4.59 14.49
N HIS A 57 58.92 -3.97 13.35
CA HIS A 57 60.26 -3.56 12.89
C HIS A 57 60.13 -2.07 12.58
N GLY A 58 60.88 -1.15 13.19
CA GLY A 58 62.34 -1.07 13.20
C GLY A 58 62.71 0.08 12.26
N ASP A 59 63.17 1.20 12.84
CA ASP A 59 63.57 2.46 12.19
C ASP A 59 64.30 2.30 10.84
N THR A 60 63.95 3.13 9.85
CA THR A 60 64.88 4.04 9.14
C THR A 60 64.16 4.96 8.13
N GLN A 61 64.79 6.11 7.90
CA GLN A 61 64.38 7.36 7.24
C GLN A 61 64.15 7.33 5.70
N PRO A 62 63.66 8.44 5.10
CA PRO A 62 62.93 8.44 3.83
C PRO A 62 63.76 8.84 2.60
N ALA A 63 63.28 8.46 1.40
CA ALA A 63 63.68 9.07 0.13
C ALA A 63 62.55 8.96 -0.92
N GLU A 64 62.10 10.12 -1.42
CA GLU A 64 61.41 10.30 -2.71
C GLU A 64 62.45 10.44 -3.86
N PRO A 65 62.08 10.62 -5.14
CA PRO A 65 61.09 9.92 -5.97
C PRO A 65 61.70 9.52 -7.36
N ALA A 66 61.05 8.63 -8.12
CA ALA A 66 61.34 8.51 -9.57
C ALA A 66 60.18 7.89 -10.38
N ILE A 67 59.75 8.62 -11.40
CA ILE A 67 59.02 8.22 -12.63
C ILE A 67 60.10 8.15 -13.75
N PRO A 68 59.98 7.59 -14.98
CA PRO A 68 58.93 6.78 -15.67
C PRO A 68 59.48 5.53 -16.41
N GLU A 69 58.59 4.78 -17.08
CA GLU A 69 58.59 4.51 -18.55
C GLU A 69 58.11 3.09 -18.93
N GLY A 70 57.05 3.05 -19.76
CA GLY A 70 57.22 2.52 -21.12
C GLY A 70 56.62 1.16 -21.50
N ARG A 71 55.76 1.23 -22.52
CA ARG A 71 55.50 0.27 -23.63
C ARG A 71 54.38 -0.78 -23.49
N GLY A 72 53.31 -0.59 -24.27
CA GLY A 72 52.44 -1.66 -24.81
C GLY A 72 53.11 -2.36 -26.01
N PRO A 73 52.40 -2.88 -27.04
CA PRO A 73 50.95 -3.15 -27.19
C PRO A 73 50.65 -4.56 -27.80
N SER A 74 49.37 -4.94 -27.91
CA SER A 74 48.74 -5.84 -28.93
C SER A 74 47.41 -6.37 -28.35
N GLY A 75 46.30 -6.57 -29.05
CA GLY A 75 46.02 -6.54 -30.47
C GLY A 75 45.07 -7.70 -30.82
N ASN A 76 43.79 -7.37 -31.05
CA ASN A 76 42.75 -8.12 -31.79
C ASN A 76 42.15 -9.44 -31.26
N GLY A 77 40.80 -9.44 -31.16
CA GLY A 77 40.01 -10.20 -32.15
C GLY A 77 39.06 -11.30 -31.66
N HIS A 78 37.77 -11.03 -31.87
CA HIS A 78 36.67 -11.96 -32.20
C HIS A 78 35.71 -12.50 -31.13
N ALA A 79 34.46 -12.52 -31.61
CA ALA A 79 33.19 -12.76 -30.93
C ALA A 79 32.88 -14.25 -30.74
N GLY A 80 32.04 -14.54 -29.75
CA GLY A 80 31.44 -15.85 -29.55
C GLY A 80 30.21 -15.76 -28.64
N ASN A 81 29.03 -16.00 -29.24
CA ASN A 81 27.75 -16.17 -28.57
C ASN A 81 27.78 -17.33 -27.56
N GLY A 82 27.15 -17.10 -26.40
CA GLY A 82 26.89 -18.13 -25.41
C GLY A 82 26.13 -17.55 -24.23
N ALA A 83 24.84 -17.27 -24.40
CA ALA A 83 23.95 -16.97 -23.30
C ALA A 83 23.79 -18.25 -22.46
N GLN A 84 24.44 -18.30 -21.29
CA GLN A 84 24.16 -19.30 -20.27
C GLN A 84 22.77 -19.03 -19.66
N PRO A 85 21.94 -20.07 -19.45
CA PRO A 85 20.68 -19.92 -18.74
C PRO A 85 20.95 -19.51 -17.27
N PRO A 86 20.07 -18.70 -16.64
CA PRO A 86 20.25 -18.33 -15.25
C PRO A 86 20.16 -19.58 -14.37
N ALA A 87 21.23 -19.83 -13.62
CA ALA A 87 21.31 -20.91 -12.65
C ALA A 87 20.15 -20.80 -11.66
N GLN A 88 19.49 -21.93 -11.40
CA GLN A 88 18.48 -22.09 -10.36
C GLN A 88 19.02 -21.51 -9.05
N ALA A 89 18.34 -20.51 -8.52
CA ALA A 89 18.69 -19.87 -7.27
C ALA A 89 18.63 -20.89 -6.13
N GLN A 90 19.79 -21.40 -5.72
CA GLN A 90 19.93 -21.94 -4.37
C GLN A 90 19.66 -20.80 -3.38
N PRO A 91 18.97 -21.06 -2.25
CA PRO A 91 18.72 -20.04 -1.27
C PRO A 91 20.08 -19.45 -0.83
N PRO A 92 20.25 -18.12 -0.86
CA PRO A 92 21.50 -17.53 -0.40
C PRO A 92 21.73 -17.93 1.05
N ALA A 93 22.97 -18.31 1.38
CA ALA A 93 23.39 -18.50 2.76
C ALA A 93 23.00 -17.24 3.55
N ARG A 94 22.25 -17.42 4.66
CA ARG A 94 21.83 -16.30 5.51
C ARG A 94 23.08 -15.49 5.91
N PRO A 95 23.10 -14.18 5.65
CA PRO A 95 24.15 -13.33 6.23
C PRO A 95 24.09 -13.47 7.75
N SER A 96 25.26 -13.35 8.38
CA SER A 96 25.40 -13.15 9.83
C SER A 96 24.67 -11.86 10.24
N THR A 97 23.35 -11.94 10.40
CA THR A 97 22.52 -10.91 10.99
C THR A 97 22.80 -10.92 12.48
N ARG A 98 23.45 -9.87 12.98
CA ARG A 98 23.68 -9.69 14.42
C ARG A 98 22.36 -9.28 15.08
N VAL A 99 21.47 -10.26 15.19
CA VAL A 99 20.32 -10.20 16.07
C VAL A 99 20.84 -10.46 17.49
N PRO A 100 20.56 -9.60 18.48
CA PRO A 100 21.00 -9.87 19.85
C PRO A 100 20.43 -11.21 20.33
N ALA A 101 21.29 -12.09 20.83
CA ALA A 101 20.88 -13.39 21.37
C ALA A 101 20.00 -13.24 22.63
N SER A 102 20.21 -12.16 23.38
CA SER A 102 19.38 -11.71 24.50
C SER A 102 19.57 -10.21 24.71
N VAL A 103 18.51 -9.52 25.13
CA VAL A 103 18.54 -8.10 25.53
C VAL A 103 18.28 -7.90 27.02
N ARG A 104 17.98 -8.98 27.76
CA ARG A 104 17.38 -8.94 29.10
C ARG A 104 18.24 -8.24 30.17
N ASP A 105 19.55 -8.45 30.12
CA ASP A 105 20.48 -8.01 31.17
C ASP A 105 21.33 -6.81 30.72
N THR A 106 20.82 -6.03 29.76
CA THR A 106 21.54 -4.87 29.22
C THR A 106 21.07 -3.54 29.80
N ALA A 107 21.94 -2.53 29.79
CA ALA A 107 21.59 -1.18 30.22
C ALA A 107 20.54 -0.57 29.27
N ALA A 108 20.60 -0.94 27.99
CA ALA A 108 19.61 -0.56 26.99
C ALA A 108 18.18 -1.02 27.34
N TYR A 109 18.00 -2.28 27.75
CA TYR A 109 16.69 -2.79 28.14
C TYR A 109 16.19 -2.22 29.47
N ALA A 110 17.09 -1.97 30.43
CA ALA A 110 16.74 -1.22 31.64
C ALA A 110 16.17 0.18 31.30
N LYS A 111 16.79 0.88 30.33
CA LYS A 111 16.30 2.18 29.85
C LYS A 111 14.96 2.07 29.11
N TYR A 112 14.75 1.01 28.34
CA TYR A 112 13.44 0.73 27.74
C TYR A 112 12.35 0.54 28.80
N LYS A 113 12.65 -0.15 29.91
CA LYS A 113 11.68 -0.33 31.00
C LYS A 113 11.27 0.99 31.65
N GLU A 114 12.16 1.98 31.72
CA GLU A 114 11.80 3.34 32.16
C GLU A 114 10.79 4.00 31.19
N PHE A 115 11.03 3.87 29.89
CA PHE A 115 10.10 4.32 28.85
C PHE A 115 8.73 3.64 28.98
N ALA A 116 8.70 2.31 29.03
CA ALA A 116 7.48 1.52 29.14
C ALA A 116 6.70 1.89 30.40
N ALA A 117 7.38 2.02 31.55
CA ALA A 117 6.75 2.44 32.80
C ALA A 117 6.14 3.84 32.71
N ALA A 118 6.82 4.80 32.08
CA ALA A 118 6.30 6.15 31.90
C ALA A 118 5.06 6.18 30.98
N VAL A 119 5.11 5.49 29.84
CA VAL A 119 3.97 5.38 28.90
C VAL A 119 2.77 4.71 29.56
N ASN A 120 2.99 3.65 30.33
CA ASN A 120 1.94 2.92 31.03
C ASN A 120 1.28 3.79 32.12
N ARG A 121 2.06 4.58 32.87
CA ARG A 121 1.53 5.55 33.83
C ARG A 121 0.70 6.64 33.17
N HIS A 122 1.15 7.21 32.05
CA HIS A 122 0.37 8.22 31.33
C HIS A 122 -0.95 7.66 30.80
N SER A 123 -0.95 6.42 30.31
CA SER A 123 -2.16 5.75 29.82
C SER A 123 -3.20 5.54 30.93
N GLU A 124 -2.74 5.28 32.16
CA GLU A 124 -3.59 5.21 33.36
C GLU A 124 -4.11 6.59 33.78
N GLN A 125 -3.27 7.63 33.78
CA GLN A 125 -3.67 9.00 34.11
C GLN A 125 -4.71 9.57 33.12
N LEU A 126 -4.54 9.24 31.84
CA LEU A 126 -5.49 9.56 30.78
C LEU A 126 -6.78 8.73 30.84
N ALA A 127 -6.84 7.73 31.72
CA ALA A 127 -7.97 6.81 31.86
C ALA A 127 -8.34 6.11 30.54
N THR A 128 -7.34 5.78 29.72
CA THR A 128 -7.55 4.88 28.56
C THR A 128 -8.02 3.51 29.03
N LEU A 129 -8.79 2.78 28.22
CA LEU A 129 -9.30 1.46 28.60
C LEU A 129 -8.17 0.50 29.01
N ARG A 130 -7.15 0.33 28.16
CA ARG A 130 -5.97 -0.48 28.48
C ARG A 130 -5.15 0.00 29.68
N GLY A 131 -5.14 1.32 29.96
CA GLY A 131 -4.50 1.89 31.14
C GLY A 131 -5.17 1.49 32.45
N LEU A 132 -6.49 1.26 32.40
CA LEU A 132 -7.31 0.87 33.55
C LEU A 132 -7.38 -0.65 33.76
N PHE A 133 -7.07 -1.45 32.74
CA PHE A 133 -7.03 -2.91 32.88
C PHE A 133 -5.89 -3.38 33.79
N ARG A 134 -6.06 -4.55 34.41
CA ARG A 134 -5.02 -5.23 35.19
C ARG A 134 -4.91 -6.69 34.74
N PHE A 135 -3.71 -7.25 34.82
CA PHE A 135 -3.53 -8.68 34.54
C PHE A 135 -3.87 -9.47 35.79
N ARG A 136 -4.64 -10.55 35.62
CA ARG A 136 -4.83 -11.51 36.71
C ARG A 136 -3.57 -12.33 36.88
N THR A 137 -3.26 -12.67 38.13
CA THR A 137 -2.15 -13.55 38.46
C THR A 137 -2.58 -15.01 38.30
N ALA A 138 -1.74 -15.83 37.69
CA ALA A 138 -1.83 -17.29 37.69
C ALA A 138 -0.53 -17.85 38.27
N THR A 139 -0.35 -19.18 38.24
CA THR A 139 0.90 -19.81 38.65
C THR A 139 2.02 -19.37 37.70
N PRO A 140 3.02 -18.60 38.16
CA PRO A 140 4.12 -18.16 37.29
C PRO A 140 4.98 -19.34 36.84
N ILE A 141 5.59 -19.21 35.67
CA ILE A 141 6.55 -20.18 35.14
C ILE A 141 7.93 -19.52 34.97
N PRO A 142 9.03 -20.29 34.94
CA PRO A 142 10.34 -19.79 34.53
C PRO A 142 10.30 -19.12 33.16
N LEU A 143 11.05 -18.02 32.97
CA LEU A 143 11.07 -17.29 31.71
C LEU A 143 11.64 -18.15 30.56
N GLU A 144 12.50 -19.10 30.91
CA GLU A 144 13.16 -20.05 30.02
C GLU A 144 12.16 -21.05 29.40
N GLU A 145 10.98 -21.24 30.02
CA GLU A 145 9.89 -22.04 29.46
C GLU A 145 9.01 -21.25 28.47
N VAL A 146 9.14 -19.91 28.44
CA VAL A 146 8.42 -19.05 27.49
C VAL A 146 9.14 -19.05 26.16
N GLU A 147 8.39 -19.17 25.06
CA GLU A 147 8.92 -19.07 23.70
C GLU A 147 9.85 -17.86 23.52
N PRO A 148 10.91 -17.98 22.71
CA PRO A 148 11.94 -16.95 22.63
C PRO A 148 11.41 -15.68 21.95
N ALA A 149 12.04 -14.54 22.26
CA ALA A 149 11.64 -13.23 21.73
C ALA A 149 11.67 -13.19 20.20
N SER A 150 12.57 -13.98 19.58
CA SER A 150 12.69 -14.16 18.14
C SER A 150 11.45 -14.74 17.46
N GLU A 151 10.61 -15.49 18.18
CA GLU A 151 9.32 -15.97 17.64
C GLU A 151 8.21 -14.93 17.82
N ILE A 152 8.22 -14.21 18.95
CA ILE A 152 7.23 -13.17 19.25
C ILE A 152 7.35 -11.99 18.25
N VAL A 153 8.57 -11.56 17.91
CA VAL A 153 8.77 -10.44 16.96
C VAL A 153 8.20 -10.70 15.56
N LYS A 154 8.02 -11.97 15.15
CA LYS A 154 7.40 -12.33 13.87
C LYS A 154 5.91 -11.98 13.80
N ARG A 155 5.29 -11.69 14.95
CA ARG A 155 3.91 -11.20 15.07
C ARG A 155 3.82 -9.68 14.92
N PHE A 156 4.94 -8.99 14.90
CA PHE A 156 4.99 -7.54 14.80
C PHE A 156 5.06 -7.08 13.35
N ALA A 157 4.29 -6.05 13.06
CA ALA A 157 4.34 -5.34 11.80
C ALA A 157 4.57 -3.84 12.04
N THR A 158 5.35 -3.18 11.19
CA THR A 158 5.28 -1.72 11.14
C THR A 158 4.02 -1.31 10.40
N GLY A 159 3.26 -0.35 10.93
CA GLY A 159 2.01 0.08 10.31
C GLY A 159 2.21 0.72 8.95
N ALA A 160 1.12 0.76 8.17
CA ALA A 160 1.08 1.28 6.81
C ALA A 160 1.38 2.80 6.77
N MET A 161 2.61 3.17 6.41
CA MET A 161 3.06 4.56 6.33
C MET A 161 3.65 4.83 4.95
N SER A 162 2.91 5.58 4.12
CA SER A 162 3.26 5.72 2.70
C SER A 162 4.62 6.39 2.47
N LEU A 163 5.39 5.88 1.53
CA LEU A 163 6.45 6.64 0.87
C LEU A 163 5.86 7.96 0.31
N GLY A 164 6.46 9.09 0.68
CA GLY A 164 5.91 10.44 0.45
C GLY A 164 5.41 11.08 1.76
N SER A 165 4.69 10.34 2.59
CA SER A 165 4.36 10.80 3.97
C SER A 165 5.62 10.80 4.83
N ILE A 166 6.35 9.69 4.81
CA ILE A 166 7.71 9.57 5.34
C ILE A 166 8.74 9.57 4.20
N SER A 167 9.97 9.92 4.54
CA SER A 167 11.12 9.95 3.64
C SER A 167 11.48 8.54 3.19
N ARG A 168 12.18 8.45 2.06
CA ARG A 168 12.72 7.19 1.54
C ARG A 168 13.61 6.50 2.57
N GLU A 169 14.47 7.28 3.24
CA GLU A 169 15.41 6.78 4.24
C GLU A 169 14.68 6.12 5.41
N ALA A 170 13.66 6.77 5.99
CA ALA A 170 12.88 6.21 7.07
C ALA A 170 12.10 4.96 6.62
N HIS A 171 11.50 5.01 5.43
CA HIS A 171 10.70 3.91 4.89
C HIS A 171 11.53 2.65 4.60
N GLU A 172 12.70 2.82 3.96
CA GLU A 172 13.61 1.71 3.65
C GLU A 172 14.23 1.15 4.94
N THR A 173 14.57 2.01 5.90
CA THR A 173 15.12 1.58 7.19
C THR A 173 14.15 0.68 7.96
N LEU A 174 12.86 1.01 7.97
CA LEU A 174 11.83 0.15 8.57
C LEU A 174 11.73 -1.20 7.85
N ALA A 175 11.78 -1.21 6.52
CA ALA A 175 11.73 -2.46 5.75
C ALA A 175 12.93 -3.37 6.05
N ILE A 176 14.15 -2.83 6.05
CA ILE A 176 15.37 -3.59 6.40
C ILE A 176 15.23 -4.17 7.80
N ALA A 177 14.85 -3.36 8.79
CA ALA A 177 14.72 -3.81 10.18
C ALA A 177 13.71 -4.95 10.31
N MET A 178 12.51 -4.81 9.73
CA MET A 178 11.48 -5.85 9.84
C MET A 178 11.85 -7.14 9.10
N ASN A 179 12.52 -7.03 7.94
CA ASN A 179 13.00 -8.19 7.20
C ASN A 179 14.08 -8.96 7.99
N ARG A 180 14.99 -8.25 8.68
CA ARG A 180 15.98 -8.88 9.59
C ARG A 180 15.32 -9.61 10.76
N LEU A 181 14.20 -9.09 11.28
CA LEU A 181 13.44 -9.69 12.38
C LEU A 181 12.60 -10.91 11.96
N GLY A 182 12.34 -11.10 10.67
CA GLY A 182 11.26 -11.99 10.21
C GLY A 182 9.87 -11.48 10.57
N GLY A 183 9.76 -10.20 10.98
CA GLY A 183 8.49 -9.50 11.10
C GLY A 183 8.04 -8.95 9.76
N ARG A 184 7.14 -7.96 9.75
CA ARG A 184 6.58 -7.41 8.51
C ARG A 184 6.65 -5.89 8.45
N SER A 185 7.04 -5.34 7.30
CA SER A 185 6.86 -3.91 7.00
C SER A 185 5.76 -3.70 5.97
N ASN A 186 5.20 -2.49 5.92
CA ASN A 186 4.06 -2.16 5.08
C ASN A 186 4.33 -0.89 4.27
N THR A 187 4.07 -0.94 2.96
CA THR A 187 4.30 0.17 2.01
C THR A 187 3.47 1.42 2.29
N GLY A 188 2.33 1.27 2.97
CA GLY A 188 1.25 2.25 2.88
C GLY A 188 0.77 2.50 1.45
N GLU A 189 0.02 3.58 1.27
CA GLU A 189 -0.66 3.93 0.01
C GLU A 189 0.26 4.60 -1.03
N GLY A 190 1.58 4.51 -0.86
CA GLY A 190 2.55 5.31 -1.61
C GLY A 190 3.13 4.65 -2.86
N GLY A 191 2.76 3.40 -3.15
CA GLY A 191 3.53 2.53 -4.04
C GLY A 191 4.86 2.09 -3.42
N GLU A 192 5.65 1.36 -4.19
CA GLU A 192 7.01 0.97 -3.81
C GLU A 192 7.92 0.95 -5.04
N ASP A 193 9.12 1.50 -4.90
CA ASP A 193 10.11 1.56 -5.95
C ASP A 193 10.60 0.13 -6.31
N PRO A 194 10.47 -0.34 -7.57
CA PRO A 194 10.86 -1.68 -7.98
C PRO A 194 12.32 -2.04 -7.71
N VAL A 195 13.21 -1.04 -7.59
CA VAL A 195 14.61 -1.29 -7.20
C VAL A 195 14.73 -2.02 -5.86
N ARG A 196 13.72 -1.86 -4.98
CA ARG A 196 13.68 -2.46 -3.64
C ARG A 196 13.33 -3.95 -3.65
N TYR A 197 12.87 -4.50 -4.78
CA TYR A 197 12.45 -5.91 -4.87
C TYR A 197 13.63 -6.88 -4.91
N ARG A 198 14.82 -6.36 -5.24
CA ARG A 198 16.06 -7.13 -5.23
C ARG A 198 16.75 -6.98 -3.88
N ALA A 199 17.25 -8.10 -3.36
CA ALA A 199 18.10 -8.07 -2.18
C ALA A 199 19.42 -7.36 -2.49
N GLU A 200 19.98 -6.71 -1.48
CA GLU A 200 21.28 -6.05 -1.55
C GLU A 200 22.42 -7.06 -1.43
N ALA A 201 23.61 -6.66 -1.86
CA ALA A 201 24.80 -7.51 -1.79
C ALA A 201 25.18 -7.93 -0.36
N ASN A 202 24.81 -7.13 0.65
CA ASN A 202 24.99 -7.46 2.07
C ASN A 202 23.90 -8.40 2.63
N GLY A 203 22.93 -8.79 1.80
CA GLY A 203 21.78 -9.64 2.13
C GLY A 203 20.62 -8.93 2.83
N ASP A 204 20.68 -7.60 3.00
CA ASP A 204 19.50 -6.84 3.40
C ASP A 204 18.48 -6.79 2.27
N SER A 205 17.21 -6.62 2.64
CA SER A 205 16.13 -6.38 1.70
C SER A 205 15.38 -5.12 2.09
N ARG A 206 15.19 -4.22 1.12
CA ARG A 206 14.36 -3.02 1.27
C ARG A 206 12.91 -3.27 0.88
N ARG A 207 12.57 -4.46 0.38
CA ARG A 207 11.21 -4.82 -0.04
C ARG A 207 10.29 -4.84 1.18
N SER A 208 9.14 -4.18 1.09
CA SER A 208 8.13 -4.32 2.14
C SER A 208 7.34 -5.61 1.93
N SER A 209 7.21 -6.41 2.99
CA SER A 209 6.47 -7.68 2.93
C SER A 209 4.97 -7.48 2.69
N ILE A 210 4.39 -6.41 3.25
CA ILE A 210 2.99 -6.06 3.09
C ILE A 210 2.87 -4.90 2.09
N LYS A 211 2.05 -5.09 1.07
CA LYS A 211 1.75 -4.07 0.06
C LYS A 211 0.31 -3.64 0.17
N GLN A 212 0.09 -2.34 0.34
CA GLN A 212 -1.26 -1.82 0.51
C GLN A 212 -1.94 -1.54 -0.84
N VAL A 213 -3.23 -1.83 -0.91
CA VAL A 213 -4.14 -1.49 -2.00
C VAL A 213 -5.21 -0.59 -1.40
N ALA A 214 -5.13 0.70 -1.69
CA ALA A 214 -6.03 1.74 -1.19
C ALA A 214 -6.78 2.44 -2.32
N SER A 215 -7.78 3.26 -2.00
CA SER A 215 -8.69 3.89 -2.97
C SER A 215 -8.01 4.70 -4.08
N GLY A 216 -6.84 5.30 -3.82
CA GLY A 216 -6.08 6.04 -4.84
C GLY A 216 -5.37 5.16 -5.88
N ARG A 217 -5.16 3.87 -5.58
CA ARG A 217 -4.38 2.90 -6.39
C ARG A 217 -2.99 3.40 -6.83
N PHE A 218 -2.38 4.29 -6.05
CA PHE A 218 -1.05 4.84 -6.38
C PHE A 218 0.01 3.74 -6.40
N GLY A 219 0.73 3.63 -7.52
CA GLY A 219 1.80 2.65 -7.71
C GLY A 219 1.36 1.18 -7.65
N VAL A 220 0.05 0.90 -7.78
CA VAL A 220 -0.47 -0.48 -7.75
C VAL A 220 -0.43 -1.08 -9.16
N THR A 221 0.71 -1.66 -9.52
CA THR A 221 0.89 -2.43 -10.77
C THR A 221 0.90 -3.94 -10.50
N ILE A 222 0.83 -4.77 -11.54
CA ILE A 222 1.00 -6.22 -11.39
C ILE A 222 2.37 -6.60 -10.80
N GLU A 223 3.46 -5.92 -11.19
CA GLU A 223 4.79 -6.14 -10.60
C GLU A 223 4.82 -5.79 -9.11
N TYR A 224 4.13 -4.72 -8.72
CA TYR A 224 3.94 -4.40 -7.31
C TYR A 224 3.22 -5.56 -6.59
N LEU A 225 2.08 -6.02 -7.09
CA LEU A 225 1.28 -7.06 -6.43
C LEU A 225 2.01 -8.40 -6.25
N VAL A 226 2.79 -8.85 -7.25
CA VAL A 226 3.52 -10.13 -7.18
C VAL A 226 4.72 -10.10 -6.23
N ASN A 227 5.19 -8.92 -5.86
CA ASN A 227 6.32 -8.74 -4.94
C ASN A 227 5.90 -8.61 -3.46
N ALA A 228 4.71 -9.10 -3.09
CA ALA A 228 4.18 -9.08 -1.72
C ALA A 228 4.09 -10.48 -1.10
N ASP A 229 4.26 -10.55 0.23
CA ASP A 229 3.87 -11.71 1.03
C ASP A 229 2.43 -11.55 1.56
N GLU A 230 1.97 -10.30 1.67
CA GLU A 230 0.60 -9.94 2.04
C GLU A 230 0.12 -8.69 1.28
N LEU A 231 -1.09 -8.75 0.74
CA LEU A 231 -1.77 -7.63 0.09
C LEU A 231 -2.85 -7.10 1.04
N GLN A 232 -2.71 -5.84 1.46
CA GLN A 232 -3.61 -5.21 2.42
C GLN A 232 -4.60 -4.28 1.72
N ILE A 233 -5.88 -4.65 1.69
CA ILE A 233 -6.99 -3.77 1.30
C ILE A 233 -7.23 -2.76 2.42
N LYS A 234 -7.02 -1.48 2.13
CA LYS A 234 -7.20 -0.41 3.12
C LYS A 234 -8.58 0.23 2.99
N MET A 235 -9.56 -0.29 3.73
CA MET A 235 -10.88 0.33 3.81
C MET A 235 -10.81 1.69 4.51
N ALA A 236 -10.07 1.76 5.62
CA ALA A 236 -10.00 2.96 6.45
C ALA A 236 -8.72 3.04 7.29
N GLN A 237 -8.52 4.16 7.98
CA GLN A 237 -7.48 4.32 9.01
C GLN A 237 -8.03 5.10 10.21
N GLY A 238 -7.53 4.80 11.41
CA GLY A 238 -8.07 5.37 12.66
C GLY A 238 -8.08 6.90 12.72
N ALA A 239 -7.08 7.56 12.12
CA ALA A 239 -6.97 9.02 12.14
C ALA A 239 -8.03 9.76 11.30
N LYS A 240 -8.62 9.07 10.32
CA LYS A 240 -9.65 9.60 9.40
C LYS A 240 -10.41 8.45 8.72
N PRO A 241 -11.36 7.84 9.45
CA PRO A 241 -12.01 6.60 9.00
C PRO A 241 -12.90 6.79 7.77
N GLY A 242 -13.62 7.90 7.67
CA GLY A 242 -14.57 8.18 6.58
C GLY A 242 -13.95 8.86 5.36
N GLU A 243 -12.62 8.86 5.22
CA GLU A 243 -11.90 9.67 4.22
C GLU A 243 -10.72 8.92 3.58
N GLY A 244 -10.23 9.45 2.45
CA GLY A 244 -9.07 8.92 1.72
C GLY A 244 -7.72 9.43 2.24
N GLY A 245 -6.64 8.84 1.75
CA GLY A 245 -5.28 9.33 1.98
C GLY A 245 -5.04 10.74 1.41
N GLU A 246 -4.18 11.52 2.07
CA GLU A 246 -3.77 12.86 1.61
C GLU A 246 -2.26 12.98 1.55
N LEU A 247 -1.76 13.49 0.43
CA LEU A 247 -0.37 13.91 0.30
C LEU A 247 -0.31 15.31 -0.32
N PRO A 248 0.12 16.34 0.43
CA PRO A 248 0.28 17.69 -0.10
C PRO A 248 1.23 17.72 -1.30
N GLY A 249 0.90 18.48 -2.36
CA GLY A 249 1.66 18.53 -3.61
C GLY A 249 3.15 18.89 -3.45
N ARG A 250 3.48 19.73 -2.45
CA ARG A 250 4.88 20.06 -2.07
C ARG A 250 5.71 18.86 -1.59
N LYS A 251 5.07 17.72 -1.30
CA LYS A 251 5.71 16.44 -0.95
C LYS A 251 5.71 15.45 -2.12
N VAL A 252 5.17 15.84 -3.27
CA VAL A 252 5.14 15.04 -4.49
C VAL A 252 6.26 15.54 -5.40
N ASP A 253 7.50 15.27 -5.01
CA ASP A 253 8.66 15.55 -5.87
C ASP A 253 8.69 14.60 -7.08
N ARG A 254 9.71 14.72 -7.95
CA ARG A 254 9.85 13.86 -9.13
C ARG A 254 9.94 12.37 -8.77
N TYR A 255 10.58 12.03 -7.66
CA TYR A 255 10.73 10.66 -7.19
C TYR A 255 9.41 10.09 -6.67
N ILE A 256 8.68 10.84 -5.85
CA ILE A 256 7.37 10.43 -5.35
C ILE A 256 6.35 10.33 -6.49
N GLY A 257 6.40 11.28 -7.45
CA GLY A 257 5.56 11.24 -8.64
C GLY A 257 5.79 9.98 -9.49
N SER A 258 7.05 9.57 -9.68
CA SER A 258 7.37 8.35 -10.44
C SER A 258 6.91 7.07 -9.74
N VAL A 259 7.13 6.93 -8.42
CA VAL A 259 6.69 5.74 -7.68
C VAL A 259 5.17 5.63 -7.61
N ARG A 260 4.46 6.77 -7.52
CA ARG A 260 3.00 6.81 -7.49
C ARG A 260 2.34 6.75 -8.86
N LEU A 261 3.13 6.81 -9.94
CA LEU A 261 2.66 6.88 -11.32
C LEU A 261 1.65 8.03 -11.51
N THR A 262 2.09 9.21 -11.11
CA THR A 262 1.31 10.46 -11.14
C THR A 262 2.19 11.65 -11.50
N THR A 263 1.59 12.83 -11.66
CA THR A 263 2.30 14.05 -12.02
C THR A 263 2.94 14.69 -10.77
N PRO A 264 4.27 14.94 -10.77
CA PRO A 264 4.95 15.70 -9.73
C PRO A 264 4.33 17.07 -9.47
N GLY A 265 4.32 17.51 -8.21
CA GLY A 265 3.80 18.80 -7.76
C GLY A 265 2.31 18.83 -7.46
N VAL A 266 1.52 17.88 -7.99
CA VAL A 266 0.07 17.82 -7.80
C VAL A 266 -0.28 17.28 -6.42
N THR A 267 -1.25 17.91 -5.75
CA THR A 267 -1.77 17.40 -4.47
C THR A 267 -2.60 16.13 -4.71
N LEU A 268 -2.31 15.08 -3.95
CA LEU A 268 -2.99 13.79 -4.07
C LEU A 268 -3.99 13.63 -2.92
N ILE A 269 -5.27 13.75 -3.27
CA ILE A 269 -6.39 13.41 -2.38
C ILE A 269 -7.01 12.15 -2.95
N SER A 270 -6.95 11.06 -2.19
CA SER A 270 -7.57 9.81 -2.61
C SER A 270 -9.09 9.91 -2.43
N PRO A 271 -9.89 9.24 -3.29
CA PRO A 271 -11.32 9.10 -3.06
C PRO A 271 -11.57 8.48 -1.67
N PRO A 272 -12.62 8.89 -0.94
CA PRO A 272 -12.96 8.21 0.31
C PRO A 272 -13.28 6.72 0.12
N PRO A 273 -14.12 6.29 -0.84
CA PRO A 273 -14.37 4.87 -1.07
C PRO A 273 -13.35 4.26 -2.03
N HIS A 274 -13.21 2.94 -1.94
CA HIS A 274 -12.76 2.14 -3.08
C HIS A 274 -13.90 2.10 -4.11
N HIS A 275 -13.65 2.53 -5.35
CA HIS A 275 -14.70 2.54 -6.38
C HIS A 275 -15.07 1.13 -6.90
N ASP A 276 -14.34 0.11 -6.48
CA ASP A 276 -14.58 -1.31 -6.70
C ASP A 276 -15.00 -2.04 -5.41
N ILE A 277 -15.47 -1.30 -4.39
CA ILE A 277 -16.05 -1.86 -3.17
C ILE A 277 -17.24 -1.00 -2.72
N TYR A 278 -18.44 -1.35 -3.17
CA TYR A 278 -19.69 -0.75 -2.71
C TYR A 278 -20.54 -1.68 -1.86
N SER A 279 -20.17 -2.95 -1.80
CA SER A 279 -20.79 -3.96 -0.97
C SER A 279 -19.78 -5.02 -0.51
N ILE A 280 -20.26 -6.01 0.25
CA ILE A 280 -19.39 -7.08 0.75
C ILE A 280 -18.98 -8.06 -0.36
N GLU A 281 -19.85 -8.26 -1.35
CA GLU A 281 -19.56 -9.05 -2.54
C GLU A 281 -18.51 -8.38 -3.44
N ASP A 282 -18.48 -7.04 -3.50
CA ASP A 282 -17.42 -6.31 -4.20
C ASP A 282 -16.07 -6.45 -3.47
N LEU A 283 -16.08 -6.42 -2.13
CA LEU A 283 -14.87 -6.73 -1.35
C LEU A 283 -14.39 -8.16 -1.63
N ALA A 284 -15.31 -9.13 -1.68
CA ALA A 284 -14.98 -10.50 -2.04
C ALA A 284 -14.39 -10.58 -3.46
N GLN A 285 -14.90 -9.78 -4.41
CA GLN A 285 -14.36 -9.68 -5.75
C GLN A 285 -12.94 -9.09 -5.76
N LEU A 286 -12.66 -8.03 -5.00
CA LEU A 286 -11.29 -7.50 -4.90
C LEU A 286 -10.34 -8.50 -4.22
N ILE A 287 -10.78 -9.22 -3.19
CA ILE A 287 -9.99 -10.29 -2.57
C ILE A 287 -9.64 -11.36 -3.62
N PHE A 288 -10.63 -11.78 -4.42
CA PHE A 288 -10.44 -12.73 -5.51
C PHE A 288 -9.47 -12.18 -6.57
N ASP A 289 -9.58 -10.90 -6.95
CA ASP A 289 -8.69 -10.26 -7.92
C ASP A 289 -7.23 -10.25 -7.45
N LEU A 290 -7.00 -9.84 -6.21
CA LEU A 290 -5.67 -9.77 -5.61
C LEU A 290 -5.06 -11.16 -5.43
N LYS A 291 -5.88 -12.17 -5.09
CA LYS A 291 -5.43 -13.55 -4.99
C LYS A 291 -5.09 -14.15 -6.36
N ASN A 292 -5.81 -13.79 -7.42
CA ASN A 292 -5.43 -14.17 -8.78
C ASN A 292 -4.12 -13.49 -9.22
N ALA A 293 -3.93 -12.21 -8.88
CA ALA A 293 -2.69 -11.50 -9.18
C ALA A 293 -1.48 -12.11 -8.46
N ASN A 294 -1.66 -12.53 -7.21
CA ASN A 294 -0.62 -13.20 -6.43
C ASN A 294 -1.20 -14.33 -5.54
N PRO A 295 -1.25 -15.57 -6.05
CA PRO A 295 -1.83 -16.70 -5.31
C PRO A 295 -1.09 -17.05 -4.01
N GLN A 296 0.18 -16.64 -3.87
CA GLN A 296 1.00 -16.92 -2.69
C GLN A 296 0.80 -15.89 -1.57
N ALA A 297 0.36 -14.67 -1.89
CA ALA A 297 0.15 -13.62 -0.90
C ALA A 297 -1.09 -13.89 -0.05
N ARG A 298 -1.02 -13.55 1.24
CA ARG A 298 -2.21 -13.43 2.09
C ARG A 298 -2.97 -12.15 1.74
N ILE A 299 -4.29 -12.15 1.91
CA ILE A 299 -5.10 -10.94 1.76
C ILE A 299 -5.55 -10.45 3.14
N SER A 300 -5.18 -9.21 3.49
CA SER A 300 -5.63 -8.56 4.72
C SER A 300 -6.58 -7.40 4.45
N VAL A 301 -7.56 -7.20 5.33
CA VAL A 301 -8.50 -6.07 5.25
C VAL A 301 -8.31 -5.19 6.48
N LYS A 302 -7.92 -3.93 6.26
CA LYS A 302 -7.75 -2.93 7.32
C LYS A 302 -9.04 -2.15 7.53
N LEU A 303 -9.68 -2.40 8.67
CA LEU A 303 -10.85 -1.70 9.19
C LEU A 303 -10.45 -0.74 10.32
N VAL A 304 -11.38 0.12 10.71
CA VAL A 304 -11.27 0.96 11.90
C VAL A 304 -12.28 0.48 12.93
N ALA A 305 -11.89 0.51 14.20
CA ALA A 305 -12.81 0.26 15.29
C ALA A 305 -13.96 1.28 15.26
N GLU A 306 -15.17 0.76 15.18
CA GLU A 306 -16.45 1.45 15.39
C GLU A 306 -17.48 0.43 15.88
N VAL A 307 -18.62 0.91 16.37
CA VAL A 307 -19.70 0.01 16.79
C VAL A 307 -20.22 -0.75 15.58
N GLY A 308 -20.25 -2.08 15.64
CA GLY A 308 -20.69 -2.94 14.55
C GLY A 308 -19.55 -3.49 13.69
N VAL A 309 -18.30 -3.10 13.95
CA VAL A 309 -17.12 -3.60 13.21
C VAL A 309 -16.99 -5.12 13.28
N GLY A 310 -17.46 -5.76 14.35
CA GLY A 310 -17.42 -7.22 14.46
C GLY A 310 -18.32 -7.90 13.41
N THR A 311 -19.46 -7.29 13.08
CA THR A 311 -20.35 -7.77 12.01
C THR A 311 -19.68 -7.62 10.65
N VAL A 312 -19.02 -6.49 10.41
CA VAL A 312 -18.24 -6.27 9.18
C VAL A 312 -17.09 -7.28 9.08
N ALA A 313 -16.38 -7.55 10.17
CA ALA A 313 -15.32 -8.55 10.22
C ALA A 313 -15.82 -9.98 9.92
N ALA A 314 -17.04 -10.34 10.33
CA ALA A 314 -17.66 -11.60 9.92
C ALA A 314 -17.94 -11.65 8.41
N GLY A 315 -18.37 -10.54 7.81
CA GLY A 315 -18.47 -10.38 6.36
C GLY A 315 -17.12 -10.56 5.67
N VAL A 316 -16.08 -9.91 6.17
CA VAL A 316 -14.68 -10.02 5.68
C VAL A 316 -14.19 -11.47 5.72
N ALA A 317 -14.47 -12.20 6.81
CA ALA A 317 -14.12 -13.62 6.93
C ALA A 317 -14.90 -14.52 5.97
N LYS A 318 -16.12 -14.14 5.58
CA LYS A 318 -16.92 -14.82 4.55
C LYS A 318 -16.52 -14.43 3.13
N ALA A 319 -15.96 -13.25 2.95
CA ALA A 319 -15.35 -12.78 1.70
C ALA A 319 -13.94 -13.36 1.46
N HIS A 320 -13.53 -14.35 2.26
CA HIS A 320 -12.28 -15.11 2.11
C HIS A 320 -10.98 -14.36 2.46
N ALA A 321 -11.04 -13.25 3.20
CA ALA A 321 -9.80 -12.62 3.69
C ALA A 321 -9.05 -13.52 4.69
N ASP A 322 -7.71 -13.55 4.59
CA ASP A 322 -6.84 -14.33 5.50
C ASP A 322 -6.61 -13.59 6.83
N LEU A 323 -6.73 -12.26 6.83
CA LEU A 323 -6.56 -11.42 8.02
C LEU A 323 -7.53 -10.23 8.03
N VAL A 324 -8.01 -9.87 9.22
CA VAL A 324 -8.65 -8.58 9.48
C VAL A 324 -7.81 -7.77 10.47
N LEU A 325 -7.53 -6.51 10.14
CA LEU A 325 -6.86 -5.55 11.01
C LEU A 325 -7.90 -4.58 11.57
N ILE A 326 -7.98 -4.48 12.90
CA ILE A 326 -8.80 -3.48 13.60
C ILE A 326 -7.92 -2.35 14.10
N SER A 327 -7.98 -1.20 13.43
CA SER A 327 -7.25 0.02 13.81
C SER A 327 -8.04 0.87 14.80
N GLY A 328 -7.40 1.29 15.90
CA GLY A 328 -8.00 2.23 16.85
C GLY A 328 -7.96 3.69 16.37
N CYS A 329 -8.88 4.51 16.86
CA CYS A 329 -8.96 5.96 16.55
C CYS A 329 -7.68 6.75 16.90
N GLU A 330 -6.84 6.23 17.79
CA GLU A 330 -5.59 6.87 18.20
C GLU A 330 -4.46 6.76 17.14
N GLY A 331 -4.72 6.07 16.02
CA GLY A 331 -3.75 5.88 14.92
C GLY A 331 -3.10 7.19 14.45
N GLY A 332 -1.81 7.12 14.12
CA GLY A 332 -1.08 8.28 13.58
C GLY A 332 -1.45 8.60 12.13
N THR A 333 -1.14 9.82 11.69
CA THR A 333 -1.26 10.23 10.29
C THR A 333 -0.21 11.30 9.91
N GLY A 334 0.20 11.32 8.65
CA GLY A 334 1.06 12.37 8.10
C GLY A 334 0.30 13.65 7.76
N ALA A 335 -0.97 13.52 7.34
CA ALA A 335 -1.89 14.61 6.99
C ALA A 335 -3.35 14.13 7.16
N SER A 336 -4.16 14.93 7.83
CA SER A 336 -5.59 14.66 8.06
C SER A 336 -6.26 15.94 8.58
N PRO A 337 -7.57 16.14 8.32
CA PRO A 337 -8.35 17.11 9.05
C PRO A 337 -8.32 16.82 10.55
N LEU A 338 -8.30 17.91 11.32
CA LEU A 338 -8.21 17.85 12.77
C LEU A 338 -9.48 17.30 13.41
N SER A 339 -10.63 17.60 12.81
CA SER A 339 -11.93 17.07 13.18
C SER A 339 -11.92 15.54 13.20
N SER A 340 -11.41 14.92 12.15
CA SER A 340 -11.41 13.46 11.96
C SER A 340 -10.49 12.77 12.95
N THR A 341 -9.28 13.32 13.16
CA THR A 341 -8.31 12.78 14.13
C THR A 341 -8.80 12.86 15.59
N LYS A 342 -9.76 13.73 15.90
CA LYS A 342 -10.29 13.91 17.26
C LYS A 342 -11.66 13.27 17.49
N HIS A 343 -12.47 13.14 16.44
CA HIS A 343 -13.90 12.84 16.60
C HIS A 343 -14.39 11.64 15.81
N ALA A 344 -13.52 10.93 15.07
CA ALA A 344 -13.93 9.77 14.28
C ALA A 344 -13.25 8.47 14.76
N GLY A 345 -14.02 7.38 14.81
CA GLY A 345 -13.61 6.07 15.30
C GLY A 345 -13.65 5.93 16.83
N ILE A 346 -13.45 4.70 17.31
CA ILE A 346 -13.38 4.37 18.75
C ILE A 346 -12.04 3.69 19.11
N PRO A 347 -11.72 3.51 20.40
CA PRO A 347 -10.53 2.77 20.82
C PRO A 347 -10.52 1.33 20.30
N TRP A 348 -9.34 0.82 19.93
CA TRP A 348 -9.20 -0.51 19.36
C TRP A 348 -9.63 -1.60 20.34
N GLU A 349 -9.52 -1.36 21.66
CA GLU A 349 -9.91 -2.34 22.69
C GLU A 349 -11.37 -2.78 22.52
N LEU A 350 -12.26 -1.84 22.16
CA LEU A 350 -13.68 -2.12 21.96
C LEU A 350 -13.93 -2.85 20.65
N GLY A 351 -13.39 -2.34 19.54
CA GLY A 351 -13.58 -2.94 18.22
C GLY A 351 -12.94 -4.33 18.10
N LEU A 352 -11.78 -4.53 18.74
CA LEU A 352 -11.09 -5.82 18.78
C LEU A 352 -11.90 -6.85 19.58
N ALA A 353 -12.38 -6.47 20.76
CA ALA A 353 -13.20 -7.34 21.58
C ALA A 353 -14.51 -7.72 20.89
N GLU A 354 -15.19 -6.75 20.25
CA GLU A 354 -16.39 -7.01 19.44
C GLU A 354 -16.08 -8.00 18.29
N THR A 355 -15.00 -7.75 17.56
CA THR A 355 -14.54 -8.62 16.45
C THR A 355 -14.28 -10.05 16.92
N GLN A 356 -13.54 -10.21 18.01
CA GLN A 356 -13.28 -11.52 18.62
C GLN A 356 -14.59 -12.23 18.95
N GLN A 357 -15.52 -11.56 19.63
CA GLN A 357 -16.78 -12.16 20.02
C GLN A 357 -17.63 -12.57 18.82
N VAL A 358 -17.80 -11.69 17.83
CA VAL A 358 -18.67 -11.96 16.69
C VAL A 358 -18.10 -13.11 15.84
N LEU A 359 -16.79 -13.11 15.59
CA LEU A 359 -16.15 -14.18 14.82
C LEU A 359 -16.26 -15.54 15.52
N VAL A 360 -16.09 -15.59 16.85
CA VAL A 360 -16.22 -16.83 17.63
C VAL A 360 -17.67 -17.31 17.66
N LYS A 361 -18.63 -16.41 17.92
CA LYS A 361 -20.07 -16.77 17.95
C LYS A 361 -20.60 -17.30 16.62
N ASN A 362 -19.95 -16.96 15.50
CA ASN A 362 -20.34 -17.39 14.16
C ASN A 362 -19.48 -18.55 13.62
N ASP A 363 -18.58 -19.12 14.42
CA ASP A 363 -17.62 -20.16 13.99
C ASP A 363 -16.78 -19.75 12.76
N LEU A 364 -16.38 -18.47 12.72
CA LEU A 364 -15.54 -17.90 11.67
C LEU A 364 -14.11 -17.64 12.14
N ARG A 365 -13.88 -17.61 13.46
CA ARG A 365 -12.59 -17.23 14.05
C ARG A 365 -11.44 -18.17 13.70
N GLY A 366 -11.75 -19.44 13.47
CA GLY A 366 -10.76 -20.48 13.12
C GLY A 366 -10.03 -20.27 11.80
N ARG A 367 -10.59 -19.49 10.88
CA ARG A 367 -10.08 -19.35 9.50
C ARG A 367 -9.61 -17.94 9.13
N ILE A 368 -9.57 -17.01 10.09
CA ILE A 368 -9.11 -15.64 9.87
C ILE A 368 -8.20 -15.20 11.00
N ARG A 369 -7.07 -14.60 10.66
CA ARG A 369 -6.14 -14.00 11.63
C ARG A 369 -6.62 -12.61 12.01
N VAL A 370 -6.47 -12.22 13.28
CA VAL A 370 -6.86 -10.88 13.75
C VAL A 370 -5.63 -10.08 14.11
N GLN A 371 -5.47 -8.90 13.53
CA GLN A 371 -4.42 -7.93 13.86
C GLN A 371 -5.05 -6.70 14.51
N THR A 372 -4.31 -6.01 15.37
CA THR A 372 -4.70 -4.67 15.83
C THR A 372 -3.54 -3.68 15.76
N ASP A 373 -3.88 -2.41 15.56
CA ASP A 373 -2.96 -1.28 15.69
C ASP A 373 -3.69 -0.09 16.33
N GLY A 374 -2.92 0.95 16.67
CA GLY A 374 -3.45 2.14 17.32
C GLY A 374 -2.70 2.42 18.60
N GLN A 375 -1.58 3.14 18.47
CA GLN A 375 -0.78 3.56 19.62
C GLN A 375 -0.24 2.42 20.51
N LEU A 376 -0.06 1.20 19.98
CA LEU A 376 0.74 0.15 20.64
C LEU A 376 2.21 0.60 20.74
N LYS A 377 2.80 0.51 21.94
CA LYS A 377 4.17 0.98 22.23
C LYS A 377 4.98 0.02 23.09
N THR A 378 4.31 -0.77 23.92
CA THR A 378 4.94 -1.58 24.98
C THR A 378 4.54 -3.05 24.85
N GLY A 379 5.29 -3.94 25.50
CA GLY A 379 4.92 -5.35 25.62
C GLY A 379 3.60 -5.53 26.39
N ARG A 380 3.29 -4.63 27.34
CA ARG A 380 1.98 -4.59 27.99
C ARG A 380 0.83 -4.37 27.01
N ASP A 381 0.97 -3.44 26.07
CA ASP A 381 -0.07 -3.19 25.06
C ASP A 381 -0.32 -4.45 24.20
N VAL A 382 0.76 -5.13 23.81
CA VAL A 382 0.71 -6.38 23.03
C VAL A 382 -0.03 -7.48 23.77
N VAL A 383 0.28 -7.70 25.05
CA VAL A 383 -0.40 -8.74 25.85
C VAL A 383 -1.88 -8.41 26.04
N ILE A 384 -2.24 -7.15 26.32
CA ILE A 384 -3.66 -6.76 26.41
C ILE A 384 -4.38 -7.05 25.09
N ALA A 385 -3.79 -6.67 23.96
CA ALA A 385 -4.37 -6.95 22.64
C ALA A 385 -4.49 -8.46 22.37
N ALA A 386 -3.51 -9.27 22.76
CA ALA A 386 -3.57 -10.72 22.63
C ALA A 386 -4.74 -11.32 23.42
N LEU A 387 -4.87 -10.95 24.69
CA LEU A 387 -5.97 -11.42 25.56
C LEU A 387 -7.34 -11.01 25.02
N LEU A 388 -7.44 -9.86 24.32
CA LEU A 388 -8.66 -9.42 23.65
C LEU A 388 -8.91 -10.10 22.28
N GLY A 389 -7.96 -10.88 21.75
CA GLY A 389 -8.16 -11.74 20.58
C GLY A 389 -7.21 -11.49 19.40
N ALA A 390 -6.27 -10.54 19.49
CA ALA A 390 -5.31 -10.30 18.41
C ALA A 390 -4.18 -11.36 18.39
N GLU A 391 -3.72 -11.70 17.19
CA GLU A 391 -2.59 -12.61 16.95
C GLU A 391 -1.36 -11.87 16.42
N GLU A 392 -1.57 -10.67 15.85
CA GLU A 392 -0.55 -9.81 15.28
C GLU A 392 -0.74 -8.35 15.66
N PHE A 393 0.34 -7.57 15.61
CA PHE A 393 0.39 -6.23 16.23
C PHE A 393 1.09 -5.22 15.33
N GLY A 394 0.38 -4.14 14.99
CA GLY A 394 0.89 -3.05 14.17
C GLY A 394 1.45 -1.88 14.98
N PHE A 395 2.66 -1.44 14.64
CA PHE A 395 3.36 -0.33 15.31
C PHE A 395 3.75 0.75 14.30
N SER A 396 3.35 2.00 14.53
CA SER A 396 3.69 3.12 13.62
C SER A 396 4.54 4.18 14.32
N SER A 397 3.95 4.91 15.28
CA SER A 397 4.62 6.06 15.89
C SER A 397 5.85 5.67 16.71
N ALA A 398 5.83 4.55 17.45
CA ALA A 398 6.96 4.17 18.29
C ALA A 398 8.22 3.76 17.49
N PRO A 399 8.13 2.95 16.42
CA PRO A 399 9.27 2.73 15.52
C PRO A 399 9.81 4.02 14.90
N LEU A 400 8.94 4.99 14.54
CA LEU A 400 9.42 6.30 14.07
C LEU A 400 10.13 7.10 15.17
N VAL A 401 9.67 7.02 16.43
CA VAL A 401 10.36 7.63 17.58
C VAL A 401 11.73 6.98 17.80
N ALA A 402 11.83 5.66 17.71
CA ALA A 402 13.09 4.93 17.77
C ALA A 402 14.07 5.39 16.67
N LEU A 403 13.55 5.71 15.47
CA LEU A 403 14.33 6.27 14.37
C LEU A 403 14.68 7.77 14.51
N GLY A 404 14.22 8.44 15.57
CA GLY A 404 14.57 9.85 15.84
C GLY A 404 13.39 10.84 15.78
N CYS A 405 12.15 10.39 15.59
CA CYS A 405 11.00 11.31 15.60
C CYS A 405 10.84 11.98 16.97
N ILE A 406 10.85 13.30 16.97
CA ILE A 406 10.70 14.15 18.18
C ILE A 406 9.26 14.62 18.42
N MET A 407 8.27 14.04 17.72
CA MET A 407 6.83 14.33 17.89
C MET A 407 6.43 15.81 17.72
N MET A 408 7.12 16.55 16.85
CA MET A 408 6.83 17.97 16.54
C MET A 408 5.50 18.19 15.78
N ARG A 409 4.95 17.14 15.15
CA ARG A 409 3.64 17.15 14.43
C ARG A 409 3.54 18.13 13.25
N VAL A 410 4.66 18.37 12.56
CA VAL A 410 4.74 19.17 11.32
C VAL A 410 4.82 18.31 10.04
N CYS A 411 4.38 17.05 10.12
CA CYS A 411 4.55 16.03 9.06
C CYS A 411 3.94 16.45 7.71
N HIS A 412 2.81 17.15 7.75
CA HIS A 412 2.09 17.65 6.57
C HIS A 412 2.78 18.88 5.94
N LEU A 413 3.63 19.59 6.68
CA LEU A 413 4.26 20.84 6.24
C LEU A 413 5.51 20.63 5.39
N ASN A 414 6.00 19.39 5.27
CA ASN A 414 7.28 19.07 4.64
C ASN A 414 8.52 19.61 5.39
N THR A 415 8.37 20.05 6.64
CA THR A 415 9.42 20.73 7.43
C THR A 415 9.93 19.87 8.59
N CYS A 416 9.93 18.54 8.44
CA CYS A 416 10.38 17.64 9.49
C CYS A 416 11.87 17.90 9.83
N PRO A 417 12.21 18.28 11.08
CA PRO A 417 13.57 18.72 11.42
C PRO A 417 14.61 17.59 11.46
N VAL A 418 14.15 16.34 11.51
CA VAL A 418 14.96 15.11 11.67
C VAL A 418 14.91 14.21 10.44
N GLY A 419 14.44 14.71 9.30
CA GLY A 419 14.48 13.97 8.03
C GLY A 419 13.53 12.77 7.92
N ILE A 420 12.55 12.61 8.81
CA ILE A 420 11.59 11.49 8.78
C ILE A 420 10.36 11.77 7.92
N ALA A 421 9.62 12.85 8.17
CA ALA A 421 8.33 13.13 7.53
C ALA A 421 8.43 14.28 6.50
N THR A 422 9.45 14.22 5.63
CA THR A 422 9.76 15.25 4.64
C THR A 422 10.36 14.65 3.37
N GLN A 423 10.10 15.30 2.24
CA GLN A 423 10.75 15.05 0.95
C GLN A 423 11.78 16.14 0.60
N ASP A 424 11.94 17.16 1.45
CA ASP A 424 12.97 18.17 1.27
C ASP A 424 14.37 17.54 1.35
N PRO A 425 15.22 17.69 0.32
CA PRO A 425 16.51 17.01 0.27
C PRO A 425 17.50 17.52 1.33
N VAL A 426 17.40 18.78 1.76
CA VAL A 426 18.25 19.35 2.82
C VAL A 426 17.83 18.77 4.18
N LEU A 427 16.54 18.65 4.44
CA LEU A 427 16.04 18.08 5.69
C LEU A 427 16.22 16.56 5.76
N ARG A 428 16.10 15.84 4.64
CA ARG A 428 16.36 14.39 4.57
C ARG A 428 17.78 14.02 4.96
N LYS A 429 18.78 14.86 4.64
CA LYS A 429 20.18 14.68 5.09
C LYS A 429 20.34 14.65 6.62
N ARG A 430 19.35 15.11 7.38
CA ARG A 430 19.33 15.07 8.86
C ARG A 430 18.84 13.74 9.43
N PHE A 431 18.38 12.81 8.59
CA PHE A 431 17.95 11.49 9.05
C PHE A 431 19.15 10.70 9.58
N ALA A 432 19.10 10.33 10.86
CA ALA A 432 20.17 9.62 11.56
C ALA A 432 19.77 8.21 12.04
N GLY A 433 18.52 7.82 11.83
CA GLY A 433 18.00 6.52 12.27
C GLY A 433 18.67 5.36 11.55
N LYS A 434 18.78 4.22 12.22
CA LYS A 434 19.39 2.99 11.69
C LYS A 434 18.46 1.79 11.86
N PRO A 435 18.57 0.74 11.01
CA PRO A 435 17.74 -0.46 11.16
C PRO A 435 17.88 -1.11 12.54
N GLU A 436 19.08 -1.06 13.13
CA GLU A 436 19.39 -1.60 14.45
C GLU A 436 18.54 -0.96 15.56
N ASP A 437 18.20 0.33 15.43
CA ASP A 437 17.39 1.04 16.43
C ASP A 437 15.98 0.43 16.53
N VAL A 438 15.41 0.05 15.37
CA VAL A 438 14.08 -0.57 15.26
C VAL A 438 14.14 -2.05 15.68
N VAL A 439 15.19 -2.76 15.29
CA VAL A 439 15.44 -4.15 15.72
C VAL A 439 15.49 -4.22 17.25
N ASN A 440 16.30 -3.37 17.89
CA ASN A 440 16.41 -3.30 19.34
C ASN A 440 15.06 -2.99 20.01
N TYR A 441 14.34 -1.98 19.51
CA TYR A 441 13.01 -1.65 20.03
C TYR A 441 12.06 -2.86 20.05
N PHE A 442 11.98 -3.61 18.96
CA PHE A 442 11.08 -4.76 18.88
C PHE A 442 11.52 -5.93 19.77
N PHE A 443 12.83 -6.15 19.93
CA PHE A 443 13.32 -7.12 20.91
C PHE A 443 13.01 -6.71 22.35
N PHE A 444 13.11 -5.43 22.69
CA PHE A 444 12.71 -4.95 24.01
C PHE A 444 11.21 -5.17 24.27
N VAL A 445 10.37 -4.86 23.29
CA VAL A 445 8.91 -5.12 23.38
C VAL A 445 8.65 -6.61 23.55
N ALA A 446 9.29 -7.47 22.75
CA ALA A 446 9.11 -8.91 22.83
C ALA A 446 9.60 -9.50 24.15
N GLU A 447 10.71 -9.00 24.70
CA GLU A 447 11.20 -9.45 26.01
C GLU A 447 10.26 -9.02 27.15
N GLU A 448 9.69 -7.82 27.10
CA GLU A 448 8.64 -7.40 28.05
C GLU A 448 7.40 -8.30 27.94
N VAL A 449 7.00 -8.69 26.72
CA VAL A 449 5.93 -9.68 26.50
C VAL A 449 6.26 -11.00 27.21
N ARG A 450 7.47 -11.53 27.07
CA ARG A 450 7.89 -12.79 27.72
C ARG A 450 7.84 -12.68 29.23
N GLU A 451 8.31 -11.58 29.80
CA GLU A 451 8.23 -11.33 31.25
C GLU A 451 6.77 -11.30 31.76
N ILE A 452 5.83 -10.78 30.96
CA ILE A 452 4.40 -10.80 31.30
C ILE A 452 3.84 -12.22 31.16
N MET A 453 4.14 -12.92 30.06
CA MET A 453 3.72 -14.31 29.82
C MET A 453 4.15 -15.23 30.96
N ALA A 454 5.42 -15.17 31.38
CA ALA A 454 5.97 -15.94 32.48
C ALA A 454 5.20 -15.71 33.79
N ARG A 455 4.91 -14.44 34.11
CA ARG A 455 4.10 -14.07 35.30
C ARG A 455 2.66 -14.56 35.24
N MET A 456 2.12 -14.70 34.03
CA MET A 456 0.75 -15.17 33.80
C MET A 456 0.68 -16.69 33.54
N GLY A 457 1.80 -17.40 33.55
CA GLY A 457 1.86 -18.86 33.39
C GLY A 457 1.70 -19.38 31.96
N PHE A 458 1.93 -18.54 30.94
CA PHE A 458 1.80 -18.91 29.53
C PHE A 458 3.16 -19.25 28.90
N ARG A 459 3.26 -20.39 28.23
CA ARG A 459 4.50 -20.85 27.55
C ARG A 459 4.57 -20.35 26.11
N THR A 460 3.44 -20.37 25.42
CA THR A 460 3.32 -19.91 24.04
C THR A 460 2.36 -18.74 23.92
N PHE A 461 2.59 -17.87 22.95
CA PHE A 461 1.79 -16.69 22.66
C PHE A 461 0.36 -17.08 22.28
N ASP A 462 0.23 -18.20 21.55
CA ASP A 462 -1.05 -18.74 21.12
C ASP A 462 -1.96 -19.14 22.30
N GLU A 463 -1.40 -19.51 23.46
CA GLU A 463 -2.19 -19.81 24.68
C GLU A 463 -2.89 -18.56 25.25
N MET A 464 -2.39 -17.36 24.94
CA MET A 464 -2.98 -16.09 25.42
C MET A 464 -4.13 -15.60 24.56
N VAL A 465 -4.15 -15.95 23.27
CA VAL A 465 -5.04 -15.31 22.29
C VAL A 465 -6.50 -15.52 22.68
N GLY A 466 -7.23 -14.42 22.94
CA GLY A 466 -8.64 -14.44 23.31
C GLY A 466 -8.92 -14.83 24.78
N ARG A 467 -7.90 -14.97 25.63
CA ARG A 467 -8.04 -15.24 27.08
C ARG A 467 -8.43 -13.99 27.88
N VAL A 468 -9.56 -13.40 27.53
CA VAL A 468 -10.11 -12.20 28.21
C VAL A 468 -10.38 -12.45 29.70
N ASP A 469 -10.56 -13.70 30.11
CA ASP A 469 -10.67 -14.12 31.51
C ASP A 469 -9.42 -13.78 32.35
N MET A 470 -8.26 -13.63 31.73
CA MET A 470 -7.01 -13.23 32.38
C MET A 470 -6.84 -11.71 32.53
N LEU A 471 -7.85 -10.95 32.09
CA LEU A 471 -7.90 -9.49 32.23
C LEU A 471 -8.90 -9.11 33.34
N ASP A 472 -8.44 -8.31 34.30
CA ASP A 472 -9.31 -7.62 35.25
C ASP A 472 -9.69 -6.26 34.67
N THR A 473 -10.98 -6.11 34.39
CA THR A 473 -11.59 -4.95 33.76
C THR A 473 -12.45 -4.15 34.73
N VAL A 474 -12.57 -4.57 36.00
CA VAL A 474 -13.47 -3.98 37.00
C VAL A 474 -13.20 -2.49 37.19
N ARG A 475 -11.92 -2.09 37.25
CA ARG A 475 -11.57 -0.67 37.38
C ARG A 475 -11.98 0.16 36.17
N ALA A 476 -11.90 -0.40 34.96
CA ALA A 476 -12.30 0.30 33.74
C ALA A 476 -13.82 0.51 33.71
N VAL A 477 -14.59 -0.52 34.10
CA VAL A 477 -16.06 -0.47 34.14
C VAL A 477 -16.56 0.46 35.25
N ASN A 478 -15.97 0.37 36.45
CA ASN A 478 -16.44 1.13 37.62
C ASN A 478 -15.76 2.49 37.81
N HIS A 479 -14.95 2.95 36.86
CA HIS A 479 -14.27 4.24 36.96
C HIS A 479 -15.29 5.38 37.04
N TRP A 480 -15.05 6.42 37.85
CA TRP A 480 -16.02 7.51 38.01
C TRP A 480 -16.29 8.27 36.69
N LYS A 481 -15.29 8.36 35.80
CA LYS A 481 -15.44 8.92 34.43
C LYS A 481 -16.22 8.00 33.48
N ALA A 482 -16.39 6.72 33.82
CA ALA A 482 -17.16 5.75 33.04
C ALA A 482 -18.63 5.65 33.49
N ARG A 483 -19.07 6.47 34.46
CA ARG A 483 -20.47 6.51 34.89
C ARG A 483 -21.39 6.74 33.69
N GLY A 484 -22.27 5.78 33.41
CA GLY A 484 -23.17 5.79 32.26
C GLY A 484 -22.70 5.00 31.03
N VAL A 485 -21.52 4.37 31.09
CA VAL A 485 -20.97 3.52 30.02
C VAL A 485 -20.74 2.11 30.58
N ASP A 486 -21.41 1.10 30.03
CA ASP A 486 -21.20 -0.31 30.37
C ASP A 486 -20.57 -1.06 29.19
N VAL A 487 -19.31 -1.47 29.34
CA VAL A 487 -18.55 -2.26 28.36
C VAL A 487 -18.36 -3.72 28.80
N SER A 488 -19.00 -4.15 29.89
CA SER A 488 -18.85 -5.50 30.45
C SER A 488 -19.21 -6.58 29.43
N ALA A 489 -20.24 -6.33 28.61
CA ALA A 489 -20.68 -7.25 27.57
C ALA A 489 -19.60 -7.51 26.49
N LEU A 490 -18.70 -6.54 26.26
CA LEU A 490 -17.58 -6.67 25.32
C LEU A 490 -16.37 -7.39 25.92
N LEU A 491 -16.25 -7.42 27.25
CA LEU A 491 -15.05 -7.88 27.97
C LEU A 491 -15.29 -9.22 28.70
N GLN A 492 -15.95 -10.16 28.01
CA GLN A 492 -16.25 -11.49 28.53
C GLN A 492 -16.03 -12.58 27.47
N LYS A 493 -15.77 -13.81 27.90
CA LYS A 493 -15.64 -14.97 27.00
C LYS A 493 -17.01 -15.25 26.34
N PRO A 494 -17.07 -15.45 25.02
CA PRO A 494 -18.29 -15.93 24.36
C PRO A 494 -18.75 -17.28 24.94
N GLY A 495 -20.06 -17.41 25.21
CA GLY A 495 -20.67 -18.67 25.66
C GLY A 495 -20.86 -19.67 24.52
N VAL A 496 -19.76 -20.14 23.91
CA VAL A 496 -19.74 -21.17 22.86
C VAL A 496 -19.04 -22.44 23.37
N PRO A 497 -19.28 -23.63 22.76
CA PRO A 497 -18.52 -24.84 23.09
C PRO A 497 -17.02 -24.65 22.92
N ASP A 498 -16.20 -25.29 23.76
CA ASP A 498 -14.73 -25.18 23.68
C ASP A 498 -14.13 -25.78 22.38
N THR A 499 -14.94 -26.49 21.59
CA THR A 499 -14.56 -26.94 20.24
C THR A 499 -14.47 -25.80 19.23
N VAL A 500 -15.11 -24.66 19.48
CA VAL A 500 -15.06 -23.50 18.59
C VAL A 500 -13.72 -22.79 18.75
N PRO A 501 -12.90 -22.66 17.69
CA PRO A 501 -11.61 -22.00 17.79
C PRO A 501 -11.74 -20.52 18.18
N ILE A 502 -10.88 -20.06 19.07
CA ILE A 502 -10.78 -18.64 19.48
C ILE A 502 -9.63 -17.89 18.80
N ARG A 503 -8.87 -18.59 17.94
CA ARG A 503 -7.75 -18.07 17.15
C ARG A 503 -7.75 -18.72 15.76
N CYS A 504 -6.90 -18.22 14.85
CA CYS A 504 -6.75 -18.82 13.54
C CYS A 504 -6.01 -20.17 13.68
N VAL A 505 -6.58 -21.23 13.09
CA VAL A 505 -6.06 -22.61 13.14
C VAL A 505 -6.05 -23.28 11.76
N GLN A 506 -6.66 -22.66 10.75
CA GLN A 506 -6.70 -23.18 9.38
C GLN A 506 -6.65 -22.04 8.34
N PRO A 507 -6.14 -22.30 7.13
CA PRO A 507 -6.13 -21.31 6.06
C PRO A 507 -7.54 -21.09 5.45
N GLN A 508 -7.70 -20.00 4.71
CA GLN A 508 -8.88 -19.76 3.87
C GLN A 508 -8.83 -20.59 2.59
N ASN A 509 -9.99 -21.04 2.12
CA ASN A 509 -10.17 -21.47 0.73
C ASN A 509 -10.56 -20.24 -0.11
N HIS A 510 -9.78 -19.89 -1.13
CA HIS A 510 -10.00 -18.73 -1.99
C HIS A 510 -10.77 -19.04 -3.28
N GLY A 511 -11.17 -20.30 -3.49
CA GLY A 511 -11.98 -20.71 -4.65
C GLY A 511 -11.27 -20.54 -5.99
N LEU A 512 -9.95 -20.72 -6.03
CA LEU A 512 -9.15 -20.55 -7.24
C LEU A 512 -9.07 -21.80 -8.11
N ASP A 513 -9.41 -22.98 -7.60
CA ASP A 513 -9.18 -24.27 -8.28
C ASP A 513 -9.81 -24.36 -9.69
N GLU A 514 -10.87 -23.58 -9.95
CA GLU A 514 -11.58 -23.52 -11.23
C GLU A 514 -11.26 -22.26 -12.06
N ALA A 515 -10.23 -21.49 -11.69
CA ALA A 515 -9.85 -20.28 -12.40
C ALA A 515 -9.36 -20.61 -13.82
N LEU A 516 -9.98 -19.95 -14.82
CA LEU A 516 -9.65 -20.15 -16.24
C LEU A 516 -8.17 -19.90 -16.55
N ASP A 517 -7.52 -18.99 -15.81
CA ASP A 517 -6.13 -18.64 -16.04
C ASP A 517 -5.16 -19.80 -15.84
N TYR A 518 -5.47 -20.84 -15.06
CA TYR A 518 -4.60 -22.02 -14.98
C TYR A 518 -4.42 -22.68 -16.34
N HIS A 519 -5.50 -22.76 -17.13
CA HIS A 519 -5.44 -23.24 -18.50
C HIS A 519 -4.66 -22.29 -19.40
N LEU A 520 -4.92 -20.98 -19.31
CA LEU A 520 -4.22 -19.98 -20.11
C LEU A 520 -2.70 -19.99 -19.85
N ILE A 521 -2.28 -20.16 -18.60
CA ILE A 521 -0.86 -20.26 -18.23
C ILE A 521 -0.22 -21.50 -18.86
N ASP A 522 -0.92 -22.63 -18.87
CA ASP A 522 -0.40 -23.87 -19.46
C ASP A 522 -0.23 -23.74 -20.98
N GLU A 523 -1.19 -23.16 -21.67
CA GLU A 523 -1.10 -22.90 -23.11
C GLU A 523 -0.05 -21.82 -23.46
N CYS A 524 0.20 -20.87 -22.55
CA CYS A 524 1.16 -19.79 -22.75
C CYS A 524 2.61 -20.13 -22.34
N ARG A 525 2.94 -21.39 -22.03
CA ARG A 525 4.31 -21.77 -21.59
C ARG A 525 5.40 -21.28 -22.55
N ALA A 526 5.22 -21.45 -23.86
CA ALA A 526 6.20 -20.99 -24.85
C ALA A 526 6.44 -19.48 -24.80
N ALA A 527 5.39 -18.68 -24.56
CA ALA A 527 5.52 -17.24 -24.37
C ALA A 527 6.20 -16.89 -23.04
N LEU A 528 5.86 -17.60 -21.96
CA LEU A 528 6.38 -17.34 -20.61
C LEU A 528 7.84 -17.79 -20.43
N GLU A 529 8.30 -18.79 -21.16
CA GLU A 529 9.65 -19.35 -21.02
C GLU A 529 10.62 -18.80 -22.08
N GLU A 530 10.15 -18.63 -23.32
CA GLU A 530 10.99 -18.29 -24.48
C GLU A 530 10.63 -16.95 -25.12
N GLY A 531 9.52 -16.32 -24.72
CA GLY A 531 9.04 -15.06 -25.34
C GLY A 531 8.48 -15.25 -26.75
N LEU A 532 8.04 -16.47 -27.10
CA LEU A 532 7.47 -16.77 -28.41
C LEU A 532 6.00 -16.34 -28.51
N PRO A 533 5.53 -15.88 -29.69
CA PRO A 533 4.13 -15.54 -29.89
C PRO A 533 3.18 -16.73 -29.69
N VAL A 534 2.06 -16.50 -29.00
CA VAL A 534 1.00 -17.48 -28.73
C VAL A 534 -0.36 -16.85 -29.02
N GLU A 535 -1.21 -17.59 -29.75
CA GLU A 535 -2.61 -17.22 -30.00
C GLU A 535 -3.56 -18.29 -29.45
N ILE A 536 -4.58 -17.87 -28.70
CA ILE A 536 -5.57 -18.74 -28.07
C ILE A 536 -6.97 -18.24 -28.43
N GLU A 537 -7.91 -19.14 -28.71
CA GLU A 537 -9.33 -18.80 -28.88
C GLU A 537 -10.21 -19.69 -27.99
N GLY A 538 -11.19 -19.09 -27.30
CA GLY A 538 -12.07 -19.85 -26.41
C GLY A 538 -13.38 -19.16 -26.04
N PRO A 539 -14.33 -19.90 -25.44
CA PRO A 539 -15.55 -19.31 -24.89
C PRO A 539 -15.28 -18.62 -23.56
N ILE A 540 -16.11 -17.63 -23.21
CA ILE A 540 -16.12 -17.02 -21.88
C ILE A 540 -17.56 -16.82 -21.37
N ARG A 541 -17.75 -16.94 -20.05
CA ARG A 541 -19.02 -16.74 -19.35
C ARG A 541 -18.86 -15.77 -18.19
N ASN A 542 -19.97 -15.18 -17.75
CA ASN A 542 -19.96 -14.21 -16.66
C ASN A 542 -19.46 -14.77 -15.31
N SER A 543 -19.44 -16.10 -15.16
CA SER A 543 -18.83 -16.79 -14.03
C SER A 543 -17.29 -16.80 -14.09
N ASN A 544 -16.70 -16.62 -15.26
CA ASN A 544 -15.25 -16.48 -15.45
C ASN A 544 -14.85 -15.04 -15.08
N ARG A 545 -14.44 -14.87 -13.83
CA ARG A 545 -14.04 -13.58 -13.25
C ARG A 545 -12.52 -13.45 -13.28
N THR A 546 -12.04 -12.22 -13.39
CA THR A 546 -10.62 -11.88 -13.23
C THR A 546 -9.69 -12.60 -14.25
N VAL A 547 -10.21 -12.83 -15.46
CA VAL A 547 -9.49 -13.56 -16.51
C VAL A 547 -8.31 -12.72 -17.03
N GLY A 548 -7.15 -13.38 -17.17
CA GLY A 548 -5.88 -12.82 -17.64
C GLY A 548 -4.98 -12.29 -16.52
N THR A 549 -5.47 -12.19 -15.28
CA THR A 549 -4.74 -11.59 -14.16
C THR A 549 -3.66 -12.50 -13.58
N MET A 550 -3.92 -13.80 -13.45
CA MET A 550 -2.92 -14.74 -12.94
C MET A 550 -1.82 -14.97 -13.98
N LEU A 551 -2.20 -15.03 -15.26
CA LEU A 551 -1.23 -15.02 -16.37
C LEU A 551 -0.35 -13.76 -16.34
N SER A 552 -0.96 -12.60 -16.08
CA SER A 552 -0.22 -11.34 -15.92
C SER A 552 0.75 -11.38 -14.74
N GLY A 553 0.36 -12.03 -13.64
CA GLY A 553 1.24 -12.29 -12.51
C GLY A 553 2.45 -13.13 -12.90
N GLU A 554 2.27 -14.17 -13.72
CA GLU A 554 3.37 -15.00 -14.21
C GLU A 554 4.34 -14.24 -15.14
N VAL A 555 3.81 -13.36 -16.00
CA VAL A 555 4.63 -12.44 -16.82
C VAL A 555 5.41 -11.49 -15.90
N ALA A 556 4.75 -10.85 -14.94
CA ALA A 556 5.36 -9.86 -14.07
C ALA A 556 6.46 -10.44 -13.17
N LYS A 557 6.30 -11.68 -12.68
CA LYS A 557 7.34 -12.36 -11.89
C LYS A 557 8.63 -12.59 -12.69
N ARG A 558 8.51 -12.83 -14.00
CA ARG A 558 9.65 -13.13 -14.89
C ARG A 558 10.29 -11.87 -15.46
N TYR A 559 9.46 -10.92 -15.89
CA TYR A 559 9.89 -9.79 -16.71
C TYR A 559 9.67 -8.42 -16.05
N GLY A 560 9.08 -8.38 -14.85
CA GLY A 560 8.69 -7.13 -14.18
C GLY A 560 7.71 -6.30 -15.01
N ASN A 561 7.67 -4.98 -14.80
CA ASN A 561 6.85 -4.06 -15.58
C ASN A 561 7.31 -3.93 -17.05
N ALA A 562 8.52 -4.38 -17.41
CA ALA A 562 8.93 -4.42 -18.81
C ALA A 562 8.06 -5.37 -19.64
N GLY A 563 7.59 -6.46 -19.00
CA GLY A 563 6.71 -7.45 -19.61
C GLY A 563 7.30 -8.12 -20.84
N LEU A 564 6.41 -8.61 -21.70
CA LEU A 564 6.77 -9.18 -23.00
C LEU A 564 6.62 -8.12 -24.10
N PRO A 565 7.23 -8.33 -25.29
CA PRO A 565 6.92 -7.53 -26.47
C PRO A 565 5.41 -7.47 -26.74
N ASP A 566 4.94 -6.35 -27.28
CA ASP A 566 3.51 -6.14 -27.52
C ASP A 566 2.94 -7.25 -28.42
N ASP A 567 1.71 -7.71 -28.11
CA ASP A 567 1.01 -8.77 -28.84
C ASP A 567 1.73 -10.16 -28.84
N THR A 568 2.66 -10.42 -27.91
CA THR A 568 3.25 -11.77 -27.75
C THR A 568 2.21 -12.81 -27.37
N ILE A 569 1.27 -12.50 -26.47
CA ILE A 569 0.17 -13.38 -26.12
C ILE A 569 -1.14 -12.74 -26.58
N ARG A 570 -1.89 -13.41 -27.45
CA ARG A 570 -3.16 -12.91 -27.99
C ARG A 570 -4.26 -13.91 -27.70
N ILE A 571 -5.24 -13.50 -26.91
CA ILE A 571 -6.33 -14.38 -26.49
C ILE A 571 -7.65 -13.80 -26.98
N TYR A 572 -8.39 -14.60 -27.74
CA TYR A 572 -9.67 -14.24 -28.31
C TYR A 572 -10.80 -14.98 -27.59
N PHE A 573 -11.71 -14.25 -26.98
CA PHE A 573 -12.86 -14.78 -26.28
C PHE A 573 -14.18 -14.49 -27.01
N ARG A 574 -15.10 -15.46 -26.94
CA ARG A 574 -16.50 -15.31 -27.37
C ARG A 574 -17.45 -15.52 -26.20
N GLY A 575 -18.31 -14.54 -25.92
CA GLY A 575 -19.33 -14.64 -24.87
C GLY A 575 -19.36 -13.42 -23.95
N SER A 576 -19.82 -13.61 -22.71
CA SER A 576 -19.95 -12.52 -21.73
C SER A 576 -18.88 -12.70 -20.66
N ALA A 577 -17.99 -11.72 -20.45
CA ALA A 577 -16.93 -11.80 -19.45
C ALA A 577 -17.44 -11.38 -18.06
N GLY A 578 -17.02 -12.10 -17.02
CA GLY A 578 -17.34 -11.74 -15.63
C GLY A 578 -16.64 -10.46 -15.15
N GLN A 579 -16.82 -10.17 -13.86
CA GLN A 579 -16.16 -9.04 -13.21
C GLN A 579 -14.63 -9.09 -13.38
N SER A 580 -14.00 -7.93 -13.50
CA SER A 580 -12.54 -7.77 -13.51
C SER A 580 -11.83 -8.42 -14.70
N PHE A 581 -12.48 -8.54 -15.86
CA PHE A 581 -11.84 -9.02 -17.09
C PHE A 581 -10.60 -8.20 -17.45
N GLY A 582 -9.44 -8.85 -17.56
CA GLY A 582 -8.17 -8.19 -17.82
C GLY A 582 -7.70 -7.27 -16.68
N ALA A 583 -8.07 -7.56 -15.43
CA ALA A 583 -7.52 -6.81 -14.30
C ALA A 583 -5.99 -7.00 -14.22
N PHE A 584 -5.28 -5.92 -13.95
CA PHE A 584 -3.81 -5.89 -13.85
C PHE A 584 -3.09 -6.48 -15.07
N LEU A 585 -3.69 -6.40 -16.26
CA LEU A 585 -3.17 -7.04 -17.47
C LEU A 585 -1.76 -6.54 -17.81
N ALA A 586 -0.81 -7.47 -17.86
CA ALA A 586 0.60 -7.16 -18.09
C ALA A 586 0.90 -6.81 -19.56
N ARG A 587 1.96 -6.04 -19.77
CA ARG A 587 2.48 -5.74 -21.11
C ARG A 587 2.81 -7.02 -21.90
N GLY A 588 2.43 -7.02 -23.17
CA GLY A 588 2.60 -8.12 -24.10
C GLY A 588 1.41 -9.08 -24.18
N ILE A 589 0.39 -8.90 -23.32
CA ILE A 589 -0.87 -9.64 -23.40
C ILE A 589 -1.95 -8.78 -24.04
N THR A 590 -2.61 -9.34 -25.06
CA THR A 590 -3.77 -8.77 -25.74
C THR A 590 -4.99 -9.66 -25.55
N LEU A 591 -6.03 -9.12 -24.92
CA LEU A 591 -7.32 -9.78 -24.76
C LEU A 591 -8.33 -9.17 -25.73
N THR A 592 -8.92 -10.00 -26.59
CA THR A 592 -10.01 -9.59 -27.50
C THR A 592 -11.28 -10.30 -27.08
N LEU A 593 -12.39 -9.57 -26.97
CA LEU A 593 -13.69 -10.07 -26.57
C LEU A 593 -14.74 -9.75 -27.63
N GLU A 594 -15.23 -10.78 -28.32
CA GLU A 594 -16.45 -10.70 -29.12
C GLU A 594 -17.66 -11.05 -28.23
N GLY A 595 -18.39 -10.03 -27.78
CA GLY A 595 -19.44 -10.16 -26.78
C GLY A 595 -19.58 -8.92 -25.90
N ASP A 596 -19.71 -9.12 -24.59
CA ASP A 596 -19.88 -8.07 -23.58
C ASP A 596 -19.11 -8.39 -22.29
N ALA A 597 -18.87 -7.41 -21.44
CA ALA A 597 -18.21 -7.59 -20.15
C ALA A 597 -19.00 -6.97 -19.00
N ASN A 598 -18.78 -7.44 -17.78
CA ASN A 598 -19.33 -6.81 -16.59
C ASN A 598 -18.43 -5.65 -16.11
N ASP A 599 -18.50 -5.29 -14.83
CA ASP A 599 -17.74 -4.22 -14.20
C ASP A 599 -16.23 -4.51 -14.15
N TYR A 600 -15.46 -3.45 -13.92
CA TYR A 600 -14.02 -3.50 -13.62
C TYR A 600 -13.13 -4.02 -14.76
N LEU A 601 -13.59 -4.05 -16.01
CA LEU A 601 -12.72 -4.38 -17.14
C LEU A 601 -11.49 -3.48 -17.15
N GLY A 602 -10.31 -4.10 -17.24
CA GLY A 602 -9.02 -3.41 -17.23
C GLY A 602 -8.68 -2.71 -15.91
N LYS A 603 -9.32 -3.07 -14.78
CA LYS A 603 -8.97 -2.58 -13.44
C LYS A 603 -7.47 -2.71 -13.19
N GLY A 604 -6.79 -1.61 -12.87
CA GLY A 604 -5.35 -1.61 -12.61
C GLY A 604 -4.46 -2.10 -13.76
N ILE A 605 -4.93 -2.06 -15.02
CA ILE A 605 -4.16 -2.50 -16.19
C ILE A 605 -2.70 -1.97 -16.16
N SER A 606 -1.75 -2.85 -16.50
CA SER A 606 -0.30 -2.67 -16.30
C SER A 606 0.50 -2.96 -17.58
N GLY A 607 0.00 -2.45 -18.69
CA GLY A 607 0.65 -2.42 -20.00
C GLY A 607 -0.03 -3.26 -21.08
N GLY A 608 -0.99 -4.10 -20.71
CA GLY A 608 -1.73 -4.95 -21.65
C GLY A 608 -2.67 -4.19 -22.58
N LYS A 609 -3.25 -4.92 -23.52
CA LYS A 609 -4.24 -4.41 -24.48
C LYS A 609 -5.57 -5.16 -24.33
N ILE A 610 -6.68 -4.44 -24.24
CA ILE A 610 -8.03 -5.02 -24.19
C ILE A 610 -8.87 -4.45 -25.34
N VAL A 611 -9.51 -5.32 -26.09
CA VAL A 611 -10.42 -4.99 -27.17
C VAL A 611 -11.75 -5.66 -26.91
N ALA A 612 -12.86 -4.93 -26.93
CA ALA A 612 -14.20 -5.52 -26.83
C ALA A 612 -15.15 -4.93 -27.88
N PHE A 613 -15.90 -5.80 -28.55
CA PHE A 613 -16.91 -5.42 -29.53
C PHE A 613 -18.07 -6.42 -29.53
N PRO A 614 -19.29 -5.99 -29.89
CA PRO A 614 -20.44 -6.89 -29.90
C PRO A 614 -20.26 -8.01 -30.94
N PRO A 615 -20.97 -9.13 -30.80
CA PRO A 615 -20.93 -10.22 -31.77
C PRO A 615 -21.10 -9.71 -33.20
N LYS A 616 -20.36 -10.28 -34.15
CA LYS A 616 -20.39 -9.81 -35.55
C LYS A 616 -21.78 -9.92 -36.18
N THR A 617 -22.64 -10.77 -35.62
CA THR A 617 -24.04 -10.98 -36.02
C THR A 617 -25.02 -10.03 -35.34
N ALA A 618 -24.58 -9.17 -34.41
CA ALA A 618 -25.42 -8.21 -33.72
C ALA A 618 -25.98 -7.16 -34.69
N THR A 619 -27.27 -6.86 -34.58
CA THR A 619 -27.99 -5.94 -35.47
C THR A 619 -28.27 -4.57 -34.86
N PHE A 620 -28.04 -4.40 -33.56
CA PHE A 620 -28.22 -3.12 -32.85
C PHE A 620 -27.03 -2.18 -33.10
N GLU A 621 -27.25 -0.88 -32.92
CA GLU A 621 -26.18 0.12 -33.05
C GLU A 621 -25.30 0.14 -31.78
N PRO A 622 -23.99 -0.18 -31.87
CA PRO A 622 -23.17 -0.35 -30.67
C PRO A 622 -23.04 0.91 -29.81
N HIS A 623 -22.92 2.09 -30.43
CA HIS A 623 -22.80 3.37 -29.73
C HIS A 623 -24.05 3.82 -28.95
N GLU A 624 -25.16 3.07 -29.03
CA GLU A 624 -26.38 3.28 -28.25
C GLU A 624 -26.62 2.18 -27.20
N ASN A 625 -25.72 1.19 -27.09
CA ASN A 625 -25.91 0.00 -26.29
C ASN A 625 -24.71 -0.26 -25.36
N ILE A 626 -24.99 -0.81 -24.17
CA ILE A 626 -23.95 -1.10 -23.18
C ILE A 626 -23.10 -2.29 -23.62
N ILE A 627 -21.78 -2.13 -23.63
CA ILE A 627 -20.80 -3.18 -23.93
C ILE A 627 -20.04 -3.65 -22.69
N ALA A 628 -19.89 -2.77 -21.69
CA ALA A 628 -19.25 -3.09 -20.42
C ALA A 628 -19.82 -2.29 -19.24
N GLY A 629 -19.64 -2.82 -18.03
CA GLY A 629 -20.19 -2.26 -16.79
C GLY A 629 -19.50 -0.98 -16.29
N ASN A 630 -19.34 -0.89 -14.98
CA ASN A 630 -18.89 0.29 -14.25
C ASN A 630 -17.42 0.19 -13.80
N THR A 631 -16.84 1.34 -13.43
CA THR A 631 -15.51 1.43 -12.79
C THR A 631 -14.41 0.74 -13.62
N LEU A 632 -14.55 0.77 -14.93
CA LEU A 632 -13.53 0.29 -15.86
C LEU A 632 -12.26 1.12 -15.73
N LEU A 633 -11.11 0.47 -15.94
CA LEU A 633 -9.79 1.10 -15.86
C LEU A 633 -9.48 1.73 -14.49
N TYR A 634 -10.14 1.26 -13.42
CA TYR A 634 -9.92 1.84 -12.10
C TYR A 634 -8.46 1.77 -11.68
N GLY A 635 -7.85 2.95 -11.48
CA GLY A 635 -6.45 3.04 -11.04
C GLY A 635 -5.44 2.61 -12.10
N ALA A 636 -5.80 2.62 -13.39
CA ALA A 636 -4.96 2.07 -14.45
C ALA A 636 -3.54 2.68 -14.49
N THR A 637 -2.52 1.84 -14.66
CA THR A 637 -1.10 2.21 -14.69
C THR A 637 -0.45 1.69 -15.98
N SER A 638 -1.04 2.22 -17.07
CA SER A 638 -0.75 2.11 -18.51
C SER A 638 -1.18 0.82 -19.20
N GLY A 639 -1.40 0.88 -20.52
CA GLY A 639 -2.10 -0.13 -21.32
C GLY A 639 -3.08 0.54 -22.30
N GLN A 640 -3.71 -0.25 -23.17
CA GLN A 640 -4.62 0.25 -24.21
C GLN A 640 -5.97 -0.45 -24.17
N VAL A 641 -7.07 0.29 -24.26
CA VAL A 641 -8.42 -0.27 -24.22
C VAL A 641 -9.31 0.30 -25.33
N TYR A 642 -9.89 -0.56 -26.15
CA TYR A 642 -10.75 -0.19 -27.29
C TYR A 642 -12.11 -0.88 -27.16
N LEU A 643 -13.17 -0.11 -26.90
CA LEU A 643 -14.51 -0.64 -26.57
C LEU A 643 -15.54 -0.10 -27.55
N ARG A 644 -16.07 -0.98 -28.41
CA ARG A 644 -17.11 -0.63 -29.39
C ARG A 644 -18.49 -0.71 -28.75
N GLY A 645 -18.82 0.30 -27.96
CA GLY A 645 -20.14 0.51 -27.37
C GLY A 645 -20.11 1.50 -26.21
N VAL A 646 -21.23 1.58 -25.48
CA VAL A 646 -21.39 2.44 -24.29
C VAL A 646 -20.92 1.70 -23.05
N VAL A 647 -20.22 2.38 -22.15
CA VAL A 647 -19.83 1.83 -20.84
C VAL A 647 -20.62 2.48 -19.71
N GLY A 648 -20.67 1.81 -18.57
CA GLY A 648 -21.33 2.29 -17.37
C GLY A 648 -20.66 3.50 -16.70
N GLU A 649 -20.95 3.65 -15.42
CA GLU A 649 -20.49 4.78 -14.59
C GLU A 649 -19.01 4.67 -14.24
N ARG A 650 -18.39 5.81 -13.90
CA ARG A 650 -17.01 5.92 -13.41
C ARG A 650 -15.98 5.31 -14.35
N PHE A 651 -16.23 5.36 -15.65
CA PHE A 651 -15.24 4.97 -16.66
C PHE A 651 -13.95 5.76 -16.48
N ALA A 652 -12.81 5.06 -16.45
CA ALA A 652 -11.49 5.63 -16.25
C ALA A 652 -11.32 6.41 -14.92
N VAL A 653 -12.09 6.03 -13.88
CA VAL A 653 -11.90 6.59 -12.55
C VAL A 653 -10.48 6.31 -12.06
N ARG A 654 -9.79 7.34 -11.55
CA ARG A 654 -8.39 7.25 -11.12
C ARG A 654 -7.43 6.73 -12.21
N ASN A 655 -7.74 6.87 -13.51
CA ASN A 655 -6.80 6.50 -14.57
C ASN A 655 -5.49 7.29 -14.43
N SER A 656 -4.37 6.58 -14.44
CA SER A 656 -3.03 7.07 -14.14
C SER A 656 -2.04 6.81 -15.30
N GLY A 657 -2.53 6.47 -16.50
CA GLY A 657 -1.67 6.30 -17.67
C GLY A 657 -2.25 5.52 -18.86
N ALA A 658 -3.39 4.84 -18.70
CA ALA A 658 -3.97 4.08 -19.80
C ALA A 658 -4.55 4.97 -20.90
N VAL A 659 -4.51 4.45 -22.12
CA VAL A 659 -5.15 5.01 -23.30
C VAL A 659 -6.43 4.24 -23.57
N ALA A 660 -7.56 4.93 -23.71
CA ALA A 660 -8.84 4.27 -23.92
C ALA A 660 -9.73 4.98 -24.95
N VAL A 661 -10.40 4.21 -25.79
CA VAL A 661 -11.41 4.70 -26.74
C VAL A 661 -12.72 3.95 -26.53
N VAL A 662 -13.82 4.69 -26.36
CA VAL A 662 -15.16 4.16 -26.11
C VAL A 662 -16.23 4.94 -26.87
N GLU A 663 -17.40 4.35 -27.13
CA GLU A 663 -18.45 4.98 -27.95
C GLU A 663 -19.55 5.71 -27.15
N GLY A 664 -19.47 5.67 -25.82
CA GLY A 664 -20.28 6.43 -24.88
C GLY A 664 -19.93 6.05 -23.44
N ALA A 665 -20.22 6.89 -22.47
CA ALA A 665 -19.92 6.63 -21.06
C ALA A 665 -21.02 7.15 -20.12
N GLY A 666 -21.21 6.48 -18.98
CA GLY A 666 -22.13 6.90 -17.93
C GLY A 666 -21.66 8.13 -17.13
N ASP A 667 -22.26 8.33 -15.95
CA ASP A 667 -21.91 9.41 -15.03
C ASP A 667 -20.48 9.22 -14.48
N HIS A 668 -19.83 10.32 -14.05
CA HIS A 668 -18.52 10.31 -13.39
C HIS A 668 -17.34 9.81 -14.27
N CYS A 669 -17.46 9.88 -15.59
CA CYS A 669 -16.35 9.55 -16.49
C CYS A 669 -15.12 10.44 -16.22
N CYS A 670 -13.93 9.82 -16.21
CA CYS A 670 -12.62 10.44 -15.90
C CYS A 670 -12.51 11.06 -14.49
N GLU A 671 -13.35 10.65 -13.55
CA GLU A 671 -13.28 11.15 -12.17
C GLU A 671 -11.93 10.79 -11.53
N TYR A 672 -11.30 11.74 -10.84
CA TYR A 672 -9.97 11.60 -10.24
C TYR A 672 -8.84 11.17 -11.20
N MET A 673 -9.00 11.27 -12.52
CA MET A 673 -7.94 10.92 -13.47
C MET A 673 -6.68 11.79 -13.26
N THR A 674 -5.50 11.17 -13.26
CA THR A 674 -4.19 11.82 -13.04
C THR A 674 -3.22 11.65 -14.20
N GLY A 675 -3.56 10.83 -15.20
CA GLY A 675 -2.75 10.59 -16.39
C GLY A 675 -3.47 9.70 -17.40
N GLY A 676 -2.89 9.58 -18.61
CA GLY A 676 -3.46 8.82 -19.72
C GLY A 676 -4.29 9.67 -20.68
N VAL A 677 -4.89 9.00 -21.66
CA VAL A 677 -5.72 9.63 -22.70
C VAL A 677 -7.05 8.88 -22.82
N VAL A 678 -8.17 9.58 -22.72
CA VAL A 678 -9.51 8.98 -22.86
C VAL A 678 -10.25 9.63 -24.01
N VAL A 679 -10.74 8.84 -24.96
CA VAL A 679 -11.55 9.30 -26.08
C VAL A 679 -12.96 8.72 -25.95
N VAL A 680 -13.96 9.61 -25.89
CA VAL A 680 -15.38 9.22 -25.89
C VAL A 680 -16.02 9.68 -27.19
N LEU A 681 -16.40 8.73 -28.04
CA LEU A 681 -16.93 8.97 -29.37
C LEU A 681 -18.43 9.26 -29.38
N GLY A 682 -19.07 9.43 -28.22
CA GLY A 682 -20.51 9.66 -28.13
C GLY A 682 -20.91 10.29 -26.81
N ARG A 683 -22.16 10.05 -26.39
CA ARG A 683 -22.74 10.70 -25.21
C ARG A 683 -22.02 10.29 -23.92
N THR A 684 -21.85 11.28 -23.05
CA THR A 684 -21.36 11.13 -21.67
C THR A 684 -22.49 11.39 -20.66
N GLY A 685 -22.36 10.82 -19.47
CA GLY A 685 -23.17 11.17 -18.30
C GLY A 685 -22.68 12.43 -17.58
N ARG A 686 -23.31 12.74 -16.44
CA ARG A 686 -23.05 13.93 -15.61
C ARG A 686 -21.72 13.82 -14.84
N ASN A 687 -21.30 14.94 -14.28
CA ASN A 687 -20.15 15.04 -13.38
C ASN A 687 -18.82 14.58 -14.01
N PHE A 688 -18.68 14.75 -15.33
CA PHE A 688 -17.49 14.39 -16.09
C PHE A 688 -16.26 15.16 -15.55
N ALA A 689 -15.12 14.47 -15.44
CA ALA A 689 -13.83 14.99 -14.98
C ALA A 689 -13.81 15.56 -13.55
N ALA A 690 -14.77 15.18 -12.69
CA ALA A 690 -14.75 15.60 -11.29
C ALA A 690 -13.45 15.13 -10.59
N GLY A 691 -12.70 16.07 -10.02
CA GLY A 691 -11.42 15.78 -9.36
C GLY A 691 -10.29 15.35 -10.30
N MET A 692 -10.47 15.42 -11.62
CA MET A 692 -9.40 15.16 -12.58
C MET A 692 -8.27 16.17 -12.42
N SER A 693 -7.06 15.67 -12.16
CA SER A 693 -5.88 16.50 -11.90
C SER A 693 -4.77 16.28 -12.92
N GLY A 694 -4.88 15.30 -13.82
CA GLY A 694 -3.94 15.11 -14.93
C GLY A 694 -4.46 14.17 -16.02
N GLY A 695 -3.76 14.16 -17.15
CA GLY A 695 -4.19 13.47 -18.38
C GLY A 695 -5.06 14.35 -19.28
N VAL A 696 -5.50 13.79 -20.40
CA VAL A 696 -6.34 14.49 -21.39
C VAL A 696 -7.53 13.60 -21.77
N ALA A 697 -8.71 14.20 -21.88
CA ALA A 697 -9.86 13.52 -22.47
C ALA A 697 -10.39 14.28 -23.69
N TYR A 698 -10.83 13.54 -24.71
CA TYR A 698 -11.47 14.06 -25.91
C TYR A 698 -12.89 13.51 -25.98
N VAL A 699 -13.88 14.39 -26.11
CA VAL A 699 -15.29 14.01 -26.17
C VAL A 699 -15.90 14.55 -27.44
N HIS A 700 -16.54 13.68 -28.22
CA HIS A 700 -17.35 14.08 -29.37
C HIS A 700 -18.71 14.60 -28.88
N ASP A 701 -18.92 15.91 -28.93
CA ASP A 701 -20.14 16.56 -28.42
C ASP A 701 -21.27 16.52 -29.47
N ASP A 702 -21.94 15.38 -29.51
CA ASP A 702 -22.96 15.12 -30.53
C ASP A 702 -24.15 16.10 -30.47
N ASP A 703 -24.56 16.48 -29.27
CA ASP A 703 -25.76 17.29 -29.03
C ASP A 703 -25.48 18.75 -28.64
N GLY A 704 -24.21 19.15 -28.60
CA GLY A 704 -23.78 20.51 -28.23
C GLY A 704 -24.04 20.85 -26.76
N ARG A 705 -24.26 19.85 -25.90
CA ARG A 705 -24.61 20.05 -24.48
C ARG A 705 -23.59 19.44 -23.54
N PHE A 706 -22.45 18.96 -24.03
CA PHE A 706 -21.44 18.35 -23.18
C PHE A 706 -21.03 19.26 -22.00
N PHE A 707 -20.94 20.58 -22.23
CA PHE A 707 -20.61 21.56 -21.18
C PHE A 707 -21.52 21.47 -19.93
N THR A 708 -22.78 21.06 -20.07
CA THR A 708 -23.73 20.92 -18.95
C THR A 708 -23.45 19.72 -18.06
N ARG A 709 -22.63 18.79 -18.54
CA ARG A 709 -22.32 17.52 -17.88
C ARG A 709 -20.94 17.52 -17.22
N VAL A 710 -20.14 18.54 -17.48
CA VAL A 710 -18.78 18.67 -16.95
C VAL A 710 -18.81 19.25 -15.53
N ASN A 711 -18.03 18.66 -14.64
CA ASN A 711 -17.75 19.27 -13.35
C ASN A 711 -16.54 20.19 -13.48
N PHE A 712 -16.78 21.51 -13.44
CA PHE A 712 -15.70 22.50 -13.52
C PHE A 712 -14.85 22.59 -12.25
N GLY A 713 -15.25 21.96 -11.14
CA GLY A 713 -14.46 21.82 -9.91
C GLY A 713 -13.90 23.15 -9.40
N HIS A 714 -14.75 24.19 -9.32
CA HIS A 714 -14.35 25.56 -8.99
C HIS A 714 -13.28 26.17 -9.92
N GLY A 715 -13.32 25.81 -11.21
CA GLY A 715 -12.37 26.30 -12.23
C GLY A 715 -11.11 25.45 -12.38
N SER A 716 -11.07 24.25 -11.79
CA SER A 716 -9.95 23.31 -11.95
C SER A 716 -9.93 22.59 -13.29
N ILE A 717 -11.07 22.51 -13.99
CA ILE A 717 -11.21 21.88 -15.32
C ILE A 717 -11.50 22.94 -16.38
N GLN A 718 -10.87 22.79 -17.55
CA GLN A 718 -11.08 23.61 -18.74
C GLN A 718 -11.52 22.76 -19.94
N LEU A 719 -12.35 23.38 -20.79
CA LEU A 719 -12.75 22.85 -22.08
C LEU A 719 -12.08 23.67 -23.18
N GLU A 720 -11.43 22.99 -24.12
CA GLU A 720 -10.68 23.62 -25.20
C GLU A 720 -11.07 23.04 -26.56
N LYS A 721 -10.83 23.81 -27.62
CA LYS A 721 -10.84 23.29 -28.98
C LYS A 721 -9.59 22.47 -29.22
N LEU A 722 -9.63 21.57 -30.20
CA LEU A 722 -8.46 20.81 -30.60
C LEU A 722 -7.37 21.72 -31.16
N GLY A 723 -6.13 21.52 -30.71
CA GLY A 723 -4.94 22.01 -31.40
C GLY A 723 -4.39 20.97 -32.40
N PRO A 724 -3.36 21.32 -33.18
CA PRO A 724 -2.77 20.42 -34.19
C PRO A 724 -2.32 19.06 -33.61
N ASP A 725 -1.59 19.08 -32.47
CA ASP A 725 -1.11 17.86 -31.80
C ASP A 725 -2.27 16.99 -31.27
N ASP A 726 -3.38 17.64 -30.88
CA ASP A 726 -4.58 16.95 -30.43
C ASP A 726 -5.27 16.23 -31.60
N GLU A 727 -5.32 16.86 -32.78
CA GLU A 727 -5.90 16.26 -33.99
C GLU A 727 -5.11 15.03 -34.45
N GLU A 728 -3.77 15.11 -34.45
CA GLU A 728 -2.91 13.97 -34.80
C GLU A 728 -3.13 12.79 -33.84
N THR A 729 -3.11 13.08 -32.54
CA THR A 729 -3.37 12.08 -31.48
C THR A 729 -4.73 11.42 -31.67
N LEU A 730 -5.77 12.22 -31.89
CA LEU A 730 -7.14 11.72 -32.02
C LEU A 730 -7.34 10.89 -33.29
N ARG A 731 -6.74 11.28 -34.43
CA ARG A 731 -6.77 10.47 -35.66
C ARG A 731 -6.15 9.09 -35.44
N LEU A 732 -4.96 9.03 -34.84
CA LEU A 732 -4.30 7.76 -34.53
C LEU A 732 -5.16 6.87 -33.62
N LEU A 733 -5.78 7.44 -32.59
CA LEU A 733 -6.64 6.67 -31.68
C LEU A 733 -7.92 6.16 -32.33
N LEU A 734 -8.51 6.94 -33.24
CA LEU A 734 -9.66 6.53 -34.04
C LEU A 734 -9.30 5.42 -35.05
N GLU A 735 -8.13 5.53 -35.70
CA GLU A 735 -7.62 4.50 -36.60
C GLU A 735 -7.41 3.19 -35.84
N ASN A 736 -6.75 3.24 -34.68
CA ASN A 736 -6.56 2.07 -33.83
C ASN A 736 -7.88 1.49 -33.35
N HIS A 737 -8.83 2.33 -32.93
CA HIS A 737 -10.17 1.86 -32.53
C HIS A 737 -10.90 1.17 -33.69
N PHE A 738 -10.85 1.73 -34.90
CA PHE A 738 -11.42 1.10 -36.09
C PHE A 738 -10.73 -0.22 -36.42
N ASN A 739 -9.39 -0.25 -36.44
CA ASN A 739 -8.60 -1.44 -36.78
C ASN A 739 -8.83 -2.59 -35.80
N HIS A 740 -8.98 -2.28 -34.51
CA HIS A 740 -9.18 -3.30 -33.48
C HIS A 740 -10.64 -3.76 -33.34
N THR A 741 -11.62 -2.86 -33.54
CA THR A 741 -13.04 -3.17 -33.23
C THR A 741 -13.97 -3.23 -34.44
N GLY A 742 -13.50 -2.80 -35.62
CA GLY A 742 -14.35 -2.59 -36.80
C GLY A 742 -15.41 -1.50 -36.61
N SER A 743 -15.17 -0.51 -35.74
CA SER A 743 -16.13 0.57 -35.45
C SER A 743 -16.47 1.40 -36.68
N ARG A 744 -17.68 1.21 -37.22
CA ARG A 744 -18.25 2.04 -38.29
C ARG A 744 -18.30 3.52 -37.91
N ARG A 745 -18.47 3.82 -36.61
CA ARG A 745 -18.55 5.18 -36.09
C ARG A 745 -17.21 5.89 -36.17
N ALA A 746 -16.13 5.25 -35.69
CA ALA A 746 -14.78 5.79 -35.85
C ALA A 746 -14.40 5.93 -37.32
N LYS A 747 -14.76 4.95 -38.16
CA LYS A 747 -14.53 5.03 -39.61
C LYS A 747 -15.23 6.24 -40.23
N ARG A 748 -16.50 6.49 -39.90
CA ARG A 748 -17.24 7.68 -40.36
C ARG A 748 -16.54 8.97 -39.96
N MET A 749 -16.06 9.04 -38.71
CA MET A 749 -15.36 10.22 -38.19
C MET A 749 -14.05 10.50 -38.93
N LEU A 750 -13.30 9.44 -39.26
CA LEU A 750 -12.09 9.54 -40.07
C LEU A 750 -12.39 9.98 -41.51
N ASP A 751 -13.45 9.43 -42.11
CA ASP A 751 -13.84 9.74 -43.50
C ASP A 751 -14.37 11.18 -43.66
N HIS A 752 -14.92 11.76 -42.59
CA HIS A 752 -15.49 13.12 -42.57
C HIS A 752 -14.78 14.03 -41.57
N TRP A 753 -13.45 13.90 -41.46
CA TRP A 753 -12.66 14.53 -40.41
C TRP A 753 -12.93 16.03 -40.21
N ASP A 754 -12.91 16.82 -41.29
CA ASP A 754 -13.03 18.28 -41.18
C ASP A 754 -14.35 18.73 -40.54
N ALA A 755 -15.43 17.96 -40.75
CA ALA A 755 -16.71 18.21 -40.12
C ALA A 755 -16.73 17.72 -38.67
N GLU A 756 -16.17 16.53 -38.43
CA GLU A 756 -16.29 15.83 -37.14
C GLU A 756 -15.29 16.34 -36.09
N SER A 757 -14.08 16.76 -36.49
CA SER A 757 -13.05 17.30 -35.60
C SER A 757 -13.51 18.56 -34.87
N SER A 758 -14.30 19.40 -35.54
CA SER A 758 -14.87 20.63 -34.98
C SER A 758 -15.84 20.39 -33.81
N ARG A 759 -16.36 19.17 -33.67
CA ARG A 759 -17.31 18.75 -32.62
C ARG A 759 -16.62 18.08 -31.44
N PHE A 760 -15.32 17.82 -31.52
CA PHE A 760 -14.56 17.32 -30.39
C PHE A 760 -14.21 18.46 -29.43
N VAL A 761 -14.34 18.15 -28.15
CA VAL A 761 -13.96 19.02 -27.04
C VAL A 761 -12.82 18.34 -26.28
N LYS A 762 -11.74 19.08 -26.07
CA LYS A 762 -10.64 18.67 -25.19
C LYS A 762 -10.97 19.06 -23.76
N VAL A 763 -10.78 18.11 -22.84
CA VAL A 763 -10.94 18.30 -21.40
C VAL A 763 -9.58 18.14 -20.73
N ILE A 764 -9.17 19.15 -19.96
CA ILE A 764 -7.86 19.18 -19.28
C ILE A 764 -7.96 19.94 -17.96
N SER A 765 -7.17 19.56 -16.97
CA SER A 765 -7.06 20.33 -15.73
C SER A 765 -6.13 21.54 -15.88
N VAL A 766 -6.44 22.63 -15.18
CA VAL A 766 -5.63 23.86 -15.17
C VAL A 766 -4.23 23.59 -14.62
N GLU A 767 -4.16 22.81 -13.55
CA GLU A 767 -2.89 22.47 -12.90
C GLU A 767 -2.00 21.64 -13.82
N TYR A 768 -2.57 20.63 -14.49
CA TYR A 768 -1.83 19.81 -15.44
C TYR A 768 -1.34 20.62 -16.64
N LYS A 769 -2.20 21.50 -17.19
CA LYS A 769 -1.81 22.42 -18.27
C LYS A 769 -0.64 23.32 -17.87
N ARG A 770 -0.67 23.89 -16.66
CA ARG A 770 0.43 24.70 -16.14
C ARG A 770 1.73 23.88 -16.09
N LEU A 771 1.66 22.65 -15.57
CA LEU A 771 2.83 21.76 -15.44
C LEU A 771 3.38 21.33 -16.81
N LEU A 772 2.53 21.08 -17.80
CA LEU A 772 2.98 20.80 -19.18
C LEU A 772 3.71 22.00 -19.77
N ALA A 773 3.22 23.22 -19.54
CA ALA A 773 3.87 24.44 -20.01
C ALA A 773 5.20 24.72 -19.29
N GLU A 774 5.28 24.46 -17.99
CA GLU A 774 6.54 24.54 -17.22
C GLU A 774 7.57 23.54 -17.74
N ARG A 775 7.18 22.28 -17.95
CA ARG A 775 8.06 21.25 -18.53
C ARG A 775 8.56 21.60 -19.92
N ALA A 776 7.66 22.07 -20.80
CA ALA A 776 8.05 22.48 -22.14
C ALA A 776 9.06 23.65 -22.12
N ARG A 777 9.05 24.50 -21.08
CA ARG A 777 10.07 25.54 -20.88
C ARG A 777 11.38 24.95 -20.35
N GLU A 778 11.32 24.07 -19.36
CA GLU A 778 12.50 23.38 -18.81
C GLU A 778 13.23 22.56 -19.90
N ASP A 779 12.48 21.86 -20.75
CA ASP A 779 13.03 21.06 -21.85
C ASP A 779 13.58 21.93 -23.01
N ALA A 780 13.13 23.19 -23.12
CA ALA A 780 13.59 24.16 -24.12
C ALA A 780 14.81 24.98 -23.65
N GLU A 781 15.13 24.99 -22.35
CA GLU A 781 16.35 25.63 -21.84
C GLU A 781 17.56 24.68 -22.01
N PRO A 782 18.62 25.08 -22.75
CA PRO A 782 19.82 24.26 -22.87
C PRO A 782 20.48 24.06 -21.50
N ALA A 783 20.99 22.86 -21.26
CA ALA A 783 21.58 22.37 -19.99
C ALA A 783 22.83 23.13 -19.48
N SER A 784 23.06 24.39 -19.87
CA SER A 784 24.24 25.18 -19.49
C SER A 784 24.07 26.05 -18.23
N GLN A 785 23.00 25.89 -17.45
CA GLN A 785 22.80 26.66 -16.19
C GLN A 785 22.48 25.82 -14.95
N ALA A 786 22.76 24.51 -14.95
CA ALA A 786 22.59 23.66 -13.77
C ALA A 786 23.81 23.63 -12.80
N LEU A 787 24.75 24.57 -12.93
CA LEU A 787 25.91 24.74 -12.05
C LEU A 787 25.96 26.15 -11.43
N ALA A 788 24.88 26.58 -10.78
CA ALA A 788 24.93 27.63 -9.74
C ALA A 788 23.54 27.84 -9.09
N VAL A 789 23.06 26.92 -8.24
CA VAL A 789 22.29 27.23 -7.01
C VAL A 789 22.46 26.08 -6.02
#